data_AF-A0A939E2U5-F1
#
_entry.id   AF-A0A939E2U5-F1
#
_cell.length_a   1.000
_cell.length_b   1.000
_cell.length_c   1.000
_cell.angle_alpha   90.00
_cell.angle_beta   90.00
_cell.angle_gamma   90.00
#
_symmetry.space_group_name_H-M   'P 1'
#
loop_
_entity.id
_entity.type
_entity.pdbx_description
1 polymer ?
#
loop_
_entity_poly.entity_id
_entity_poly.type
_entity_poly.pdbx_seq_one_letter_code
_entity_poly.pdbx_strand_id
1 'polypeptide(L)'
;MSTKFKKIRSELFNSLRPANPGKIHSLLTYLEFRGNDFTQEDVEAFITDSPEGSLDHVMSFVVAVCEQPASALDPKTETTEETDERLEWVIDTLGLSKVGDEIRRRMPKPVPTVIIGNEFRDWYTPEREARNPHYWDSYRSVLERKGWGIQSIKTVENQARQVLKRIEDPTAEHYLSHRGLVVGYVQSGKTANFTAVAAKAIDAGYRMVIVLAGTLTNLREQTQRRLDKELIGREAILNGIDEANMSKRQRSRETYFDNDEEWERTEDESGDIFVSHGPSWGTPGFPEIKRITSSKHDYGAPNSHNSELVFNVNHGDAAVHDPKNLDEMPCMFAVVKKQADVLAKLQEALSAKGNKDPRFKDLPVLIIDDEADLASINTKKNDLSVAPEDKDRTRINELITGILKTMPRAQYVGYTATPFANVFIDPDDPGDLYPRNFVLMLDKPDGYRGAEWFHDRLNFTDDDEEPTIDNCRSEAFIRYLAEELVVDEENTSEAQLQAEKEAFFEEHRCELQRALDMFVLTGAVKKYREEKDPELSFKHHTMLVHEGVDTHLHDETTRILRELWTTRGYGAGLPIPQMQELFEKDVLPVMKAGDGSWSEDWPVPESWQELQPYIIKAYEEITTDTSESGGSPILQINTGDNSDEMPNFESGKVWKVLVGGAKLSRGYTVEGLTVSYFRRRTVSADTLMQTGRWFGFRKGYQDLVRLYAPETLVDAFEAAMVDEETFRYNARVYAGFGEGALTPADLPPLVQQSLPWLAPTAREKRFNVYPVSAACGPETKEFNGIPARSNRQALADNFTGVAQPLLQTLSADIAKLAFFREEGAKNGKLRYSTGQIQAHCGLMSSSDFVDLLGKMQWTTEGSFKENVVNPRLEYLRNLLGRGSHANPDASDFSEIVVLLPHLKNNPKMIDVPGVDFKVPLVQRSRRVGRADITGGDRKLMYVAQNIAAGNDCRELGSEDAEKMGITLPQYSDEPEPFPMTPERMNNRGAVIVTLFDDRDPEILKQMKDSGTWTVPDFTAGEVGLALAVNSPLEPIKGFEDVIELRVIKRNADNTYDATIDVRDVPANV
;
A
#
# COMPACT_ATOMS: atom_id res chain seq x y z
N MET A 1 6.40 29.05 -5.93
CA MET A 1 6.59 29.24 -7.39
C MET A 1 6.57 30.73 -7.81
N SER A 2 7.45 31.20 -8.69
CA SER A 2 7.43 32.58 -9.22
C SER A 2 6.09 32.90 -9.91
N THR A 3 5.56 34.11 -9.75
CA THR A 3 4.35 34.61 -10.46
C THR A 3 4.44 34.38 -11.97
N LYS A 4 5.66 34.39 -12.52
CA LYS A 4 5.96 34.15 -13.93
C LYS A 4 5.71 32.69 -14.34
N PHE A 5 6.11 31.73 -13.50
CA PHE A 5 5.91 30.29 -13.75
C PHE A 5 4.45 29.88 -13.66
N LYS A 6 3.70 30.42 -12.70
CA LYS A 6 2.23 30.19 -12.62
C LYS A 6 1.53 30.64 -13.90
N LYS A 7 1.95 31.79 -14.46
CA LYS A 7 1.41 32.31 -15.72
C LYS A 7 1.77 31.43 -16.92
N ILE A 8 3.03 31.00 -17.05
CA ILE A 8 3.46 30.07 -18.11
C ILE A 8 2.65 28.76 -18.05
N ARG A 9 2.52 28.17 -16.86
CA ARG A 9 1.75 26.93 -16.65
C ARG A 9 0.30 27.07 -17.11
N SER A 10 -0.40 28.12 -16.68
CA SER A 10 -1.80 28.36 -17.05
C SER A 10 -1.99 28.56 -18.56
N GLU A 11 -1.09 29.30 -19.21
CA GLU A 11 -1.15 29.55 -20.66
C GLU A 11 -0.88 28.29 -21.49
N LEU A 12 0.10 27.47 -21.07
CA LEU A 12 0.37 26.18 -21.71
C LEU A 12 -0.78 25.20 -21.52
N PHE A 13 -1.39 25.18 -20.32
CA PHE A 13 -2.57 24.36 -20.04
C PHE A 13 -3.71 24.65 -21.03
N ASN A 14 -3.96 25.93 -21.29
CA ASN A 14 -5.03 26.37 -22.20
C ASN A 14 -4.69 26.18 -23.69
N SER A 15 -3.44 25.92 -24.04
CA SER A 15 -2.96 25.94 -25.43
C SER A 15 -2.60 24.55 -25.95
N LEU A 16 -1.97 23.71 -25.12
CA LEU A 16 -1.67 22.33 -25.48
C LEU A 16 -2.93 21.48 -25.35
N ARG A 17 -3.20 20.65 -26.36
CA ARG A 17 -4.35 19.75 -26.39
C ARG A 17 -3.87 18.31 -26.50
N PRO A 18 -3.61 17.62 -25.37
CA PRO A 18 -3.13 16.25 -25.39
C PRO A 18 -4.08 15.28 -26.11
N ALA A 19 -5.40 15.48 -25.99
CA ALA A 19 -6.40 14.66 -26.66
C ALA A 19 -6.38 14.75 -28.20
N ASN A 20 -5.77 15.80 -28.77
CA ASN A 20 -5.65 15.95 -30.22
C ASN A 20 -4.39 16.76 -30.57
N PRO A 21 -3.21 16.12 -30.50
CA PRO A 21 -1.94 16.83 -30.58
C PRO A 21 -1.47 17.05 -32.03
N GLY A 22 -2.34 16.83 -33.02
CA GLY A 22 -2.00 16.81 -34.45
C GLY A 22 -1.36 18.08 -35.01
N LYS A 23 -1.25 19.17 -34.24
CA LYS A 23 -0.46 20.36 -34.58
C LYS A 23 0.57 20.63 -33.50
N ILE A 24 1.85 20.68 -33.89
CA ILE A 24 2.98 20.80 -32.99
C ILE A 24 3.84 22.00 -33.41
N HIS A 25 4.10 22.90 -32.46
CA HIS A 25 5.00 24.05 -32.59
C HIS A 25 5.92 24.13 -31.37
N SER A 26 6.87 25.08 -31.36
CA SER A 26 7.66 25.31 -30.16
C SER A 26 6.77 25.78 -29.00
N LEU A 27 7.14 25.44 -27.75
CA LEU A 27 6.40 25.91 -26.57
C LEU A 27 6.33 27.44 -26.52
N LEU A 28 7.38 28.12 -26.96
CA LEU A 28 7.40 29.57 -27.07
C LEU A 28 6.31 30.08 -28.03
N THR A 29 6.12 29.45 -29.18
CA THR A 29 5.06 29.83 -30.13
C THR A 29 3.66 29.64 -29.54
N TYR A 30 3.42 28.60 -28.74
CA TYR A 30 2.14 28.44 -28.03
C TYR A 30 1.88 29.58 -27.03
N LEU A 31 2.94 30.06 -26.36
CA LEU A 31 2.86 31.16 -25.40
C LEU A 31 2.69 32.54 -26.08
N GLU A 32 3.36 32.75 -27.22
CA GLU A 32 3.30 33.99 -28.01
C GLU A 32 1.91 34.23 -28.61
N PHE A 33 1.20 33.17 -29.00
CA PHE A 33 -0.14 33.26 -29.61
C PHE A 33 -1.21 33.88 -28.68
N ARG A 34 -0.89 34.02 -27.39
CA ARG A 34 -1.76 34.61 -26.35
C ARG A 34 -1.33 36.02 -25.91
N GLY A 35 -0.31 36.61 -26.54
CA GLY A 35 0.08 38.01 -26.33
C GLY A 35 0.93 38.27 -25.07
N ASN A 36 1.73 37.28 -24.64
CA ASN A 36 2.63 37.40 -23.49
C ASN A 36 4.11 37.50 -23.93
N ASP A 37 4.88 38.41 -23.32
CA ASP A 37 6.35 38.52 -23.49
C ASP A 37 7.07 37.49 -22.60
N PHE A 38 7.21 36.25 -23.09
CA PHE A 38 8.07 35.23 -22.48
C PHE A 38 9.28 34.97 -23.39
N THR A 39 10.43 34.63 -22.83
CA THR A 39 11.62 34.23 -23.59
C THR A 39 11.79 32.71 -23.60
N GLN A 40 12.63 32.21 -24.51
CA GLN A 40 13.03 30.80 -24.52
C GLN A 40 13.71 30.38 -23.20
N GLU A 41 14.51 31.26 -22.61
CA GLU A 41 15.15 31.03 -21.30
C GLU A 41 14.13 30.90 -20.17
N ASP A 42 13.00 31.62 -20.25
CA ASP A 42 11.91 31.49 -19.27
C ASP A 42 11.23 30.12 -19.35
N VAL A 43 11.08 29.57 -20.55
CA VAL A 43 10.52 28.22 -20.78
C VAL A 43 11.50 27.15 -20.30
N GLU A 44 12.79 27.29 -20.62
CA GLU A 44 13.84 26.37 -20.16
C GLU A 44 13.96 26.36 -18.63
N ALA A 45 13.94 27.54 -18.00
CA ALA A 45 13.92 27.67 -16.53
C ALA A 45 12.62 27.09 -15.93
N PHE A 46 11.47 27.29 -16.58
CA PHE A 46 10.22 26.67 -16.14
C PHE A 46 10.28 25.13 -16.18
N ILE A 47 10.86 24.51 -17.21
CA ILE A 47 11.02 23.05 -17.27
C ILE A 47 11.99 22.56 -16.19
N THR A 48 13.09 23.28 -15.95
CA THR A 48 14.14 22.84 -15.03
C THR A 48 13.76 23.04 -13.57
N ASP A 49 13.19 24.19 -13.23
CA ASP A 49 13.00 24.64 -11.85
C ASP A 49 11.57 24.37 -11.32
N SER A 50 10.65 23.89 -12.17
CA SER A 50 9.30 23.56 -11.70
C SER A 50 9.31 22.30 -10.84
N PRO A 51 8.55 22.26 -9.73
CA PRO A 51 8.34 21.05 -8.95
C PRO A 51 7.60 19.97 -9.74
N GLU A 52 7.70 18.71 -9.30
CA GLU A 52 6.95 17.57 -9.85
C GLU A 52 5.44 17.89 -9.91
N GLY A 53 4.76 17.40 -10.96
CA GLY A 53 3.34 17.70 -11.19
C GLY A 53 3.05 19.00 -11.99
N SER A 54 3.96 19.98 -11.94
CA SER A 54 3.72 21.28 -12.61
C SER A 54 3.86 21.23 -14.13
N LEU A 55 4.57 20.21 -14.63
CA LEU A 55 4.81 19.98 -16.05
C LEU A 55 3.88 18.91 -16.65
N ASP A 56 2.95 18.36 -15.85
CA ASP A 56 2.15 17.20 -16.26
C ASP A 56 1.44 17.44 -17.59
N HIS A 57 0.92 18.64 -17.82
CA HIS A 57 0.24 18.98 -19.08
C HIS A 57 1.18 19.04 -20.29
N VAL A 58 2.42 19.50 -20.08
CA VAL A 58 3.46 19.52 -21.13
C VAL A 58 3.92 18.10 -21.42
N MET A 59 4.19 17.30 -20.38
CA MET A 59 4.57 15.90 -20.51
C MET A 59 3.46 15.08 -21.17
N SER A 60 2.21 15.36 -20.80
CA SER A 60 0.99 14.80 -21.40
C SER A 60 0.95 15.04 -22.90
N PHE A 61 1.23 16.27 -23.34
CA PHE A 61 1.27 16.62 -24.75
C PHE A 61 2.43 15.92 -25.48
N VAL A 62 3.65 15.92 -24.92
CA VAL A 62 4.83 15.23 -25.49
C VAL A 62 4.51 13.76 -25.73
N VAL A 63 3.96 13.12 -24.71
CA VAL A 63 3.58 11.72 -24.72
C VAL A 63 2.51 11.44 -25.77
N ALA A 64 1.44 12.22 -25.81
CA ALA A 64 0.37 12.05 -26.78
C ALA A 64 0.88 12.19 -28.23
N VAL A 65 1.83 13.09 -28.48
CA VAL A 65 2.48 13.23 -29.80
C VAL A 65 3.29 11.97 -30.16
N CYS A 66 4.00 11.38 -29.19
CA CYS A 66 4.82 10.20 -29.44
C CYS A 66 4.01 8.97 -29.86
N GLU A 67 2.74 8.91 -29.44
CA GLU A 67 1.79 7.82 -29.77
C GLU A 67 1.07 8.02 -31.09
N GLN A 68 1.03 9.24 -31.63
CA GLN A 68 0.27 9.48 -32.86
C GLN A 68 0.99 8.90 -34.08
N PRO A 69 0.24 8.27 -35.00
CA PRO A 69 0.80 7.85 -36.27
C PRO A 69 1.39 9.02 -37.02
N ALA A 70 2.51 8.76 -37.69
CA ALA A 70 3.25 9.74 -38.48
C ALA A 70 2.35 10.56 -39.42
N SER A 71 1.29 9.95 -39.95
CA SER A 71 0.32 10.58 -40.84
C SER A 71 -0.62 11.59 -40.16
N ALA A 72 -0.80 11.49 -38.84
CA ALA A 72 -1.73 12.32 -38.04
C ALA A 72 -1.07 13.57 -37.43
N LEU A 73 0.25 13.74 -37.57
CA LEU A 73 1.00 14.88 -37.03
C LEU A 73 1.30 15.96 -38.08
N ASP A 74 1.29 17.22 -37.66
CA ASP A 74 1.70 18.40 -38.42
C ASP A 74 2.73 19.22 -37.61
N PRO A 75 4.00 19.34 -38.06
CA PRO A 75 4.55 18.74 -39.28
C PRO A 75 4.64 17.21 -39.20
N LYS A 76 4.50 16.54 -40.36
CA LYS A 76 4.65 15.08 -40.46
C LYS A 76 6.07 14.64 -40.09
N THR A 77 6.18 13.47 -39.48
CA THR A 77 7.46 12.85 -39.09
C THR A 77 7.65 11.48 -39.78
N GLU A 78 8.90 11.01 -39.88
CA GLU A 78 9.26 9.70 -40.42
C GLU A 78 9.64 8.68 -39.33
N THR A 79 9.65 9.08 -38.06
CA THR A 79 10.01 8.19 -36.95
C THR A 79 8.88 7.21 -36.61
N THR A 80 9.19 6.11 -35.92
CA THR A 80 8.19 5.11 -35.49
C THR A 80 7.56 5.53 -34.15
N GLU A 81 6.26 5.29 -33.96
CA GLU A 81 5.54 5.57 -32.71
C GLU A 81 6.24 4.93 -31.49
N GLU A 82 6.18 5.60 -30.33
CA GLU A 82 6.73 5.12 -29.05
C GLU A 82 8.22 4.73 -29.03
N THR A 83 9.04 5.31 -29.92
CA THR A 83 10.50 5.11 -29.94
C THR A 83 11.26 6.28 -29.33
N ASP A 84 12.50 6.03 -28.88
CA ASP A 84 13.41 7.09 -28.43
C ASP A 84 13.68 8.12 -29.54
N GLU A 85 13.76 7.68 -30.80
CA GLU A 85 13.90 8.56 -31.96
C GLU A 85 12.68 9.48 -32.14
N ARG A 86 11.47 8.97 -31.86
CA ARG A 86 10.25 9.78 -31.86
C ARG A 86 10.26 10.81 -30.73
N LEU A 87 10.67 10.42 -29.53
CA LEU A 87 10.77 11.33 -28.40
C LEU A 87 11.78 12.46 -28.66
N GLU A 88 12.95 12.14 -29.23
CA GLU A 88 13.97 13.11 -29.66
C GLU A 88 13.37 14.14 -30.62
N TRP A 89 12.65 13.66 -31.64
CA TRP A 89 11.98 14.52 -32.63
C TRP A 89 10.94 15.45 -32.00
N VAL A 90 10.16 14.95 -31.02
CA VAL A 90 9.17 15.78 -30.31
C VAL A 90 9.83 16.86 -29.47
N ILE A 91 10.88 16.51 -28.73
CA ILE A 91 11.66 17.46 -27.90
C ILE A 91 12.24 18.57 -28.77
N ASP A 92 12.80 18.23 -29.93
CA ASP A 92 13.34 19.20 -30.89
C ASP A 92 12.24 20.10 -31.46
N THR A 93 11.09 19.53 -31.86
CA THR A 93 9.98 20.27 -32.45
C THR A 93 9.35 21.25 -31.45
N LEU A 94 9.34 20.89 -30.16
CA LEU A 94 8.89 21.77 -29.08
C LEU A 94 9.92 22.86 -28.72
N GLY A 95 11.12 22.83 -29.30
CA GLY A 95 12.20 23.75 -29.01
C GLY A 95 12.85 23.51 -27.65
N LEU A 96 12.90 22.25 -27.18
CA LEU A 96 13.32 21.91 -25.82
C LEU A 96 14.66 21.15 -25.76
N SER A 97 15.42 21.10 -26.85
CA SER A 97 16.64 20.30 -26.97
C SER A 97 17.66 20.54 -25.85
N LYS A 98 17.79 21.78 -25.34
CA LYS A 98 18.72 22.11 -24.24
C LYS A 98 18.33 21.54 -22.88
N VAL A 99 17.04 21.29 -22.67
CA VAL A 99 16.48 20.69 -21.45
C VAL A 99 15.96 19.28 -21.72
N GLY A 100 16.39 18.67 -22.84
CA GLY A 100 15.93 17.36 -23.28
C GLY A 100 16.22 16.25 -22.28
N ASP A 101 17.39 16.28 -21.63
CA ASP A 101 17.74 15.31 -20.57
C ASP A 101 16.80 15.43 -19.36
N GLU A 102 16.40 16.64 -19.01
CA GLU A 102 15.45 16.90 -17.91
C GLU A 102 14.05 16.42 -18.28
N ILE A 103 13.63 16.60 -19.54
CA ILE A 103 12.40 16.00 -20.05
C ILE A 103 12.49 14.49 -19.97
N ARG A 104 13.54 13.84 -20.46
CA ARG A 104 13.72 12.37 -20.38
C ARG A 104 13.75 11.86 -18.94
N ARG A 105 14.35 12.61 -18.02
CA ARG A 105 14.37 12.27 -16.58
C ARG A 105 12.96 12.30 -15.98
N ARG A 106 12.13 13.24 -16.42
CA ARG A 106 10.73 13.41 -15.99
C ARG A 106 9.73 12.64 -16.85
N MET A 107 10.17 12.10 -18.00
CA MET A 107 9.36 11.24 -18.83
C MET A 107 9.03 9.99 -18.04
N PRO A 108 7.80 9.48 -18.18
CA PRO A 108 7.38 8.30 -17.48
C PRO A 108 8.26 7.13 -17.85
N LYS A 109 8.98 6.62 -16.86
CA LYS A 109 9.52 5.28 -16.93
C LYS A 109 8.39 4.38 -16.43
N PRO A 110 7.76 3.56 -17.28
CA PRO A 110 6.82 2.58 -16.79
C PRO A 110 7.59 1.67 -15.83
N VAL A 111 7.30 1.80 -14.53
CA VAL A 111 7.75 0.81 -13.56
C VAL A 111 7.09 -0.50 -13.99
N PRO A 112 7.85 -1.59 -14.18
CA PRO A 112 7.25 -2.83 -14.61
C PRO A 112 6.23 -3.27 -13.56
N THR A 113 4.96 -3.38 -13.98
CA THR A 113 3.92 -3.99 -13.19
C THR A 113 4.41 -5.38 -12.78
N VAL A 114 4.40 -5.66 -11.48
CA VAL A 114 4.92 -6.92 -10.96
C VAL A 114 3.89 -8.01 -11.20
N ILE A 115 4.28 -9.04 -11.94
CA ILE A 115 3.45 -10.18 -12.29
C ILE A 115 4.13 -11.46 -11.83
N ILE A 116 3.41 -12.26 -11.07
CA ILE A 116 3.75 -13.66 -10.83
C ILE A 116 3.05 -14.47 -11.94
N GLY A 117 3.81 -14.99 -12.90
CA GLY A 117 3.32 -15.74 -14.07
C GLY A 117 3.62 -15.05 -15.42
N ASN A 118 4.77 -15.38 -16.01
CA ASN A 118 5.22 -14.84 -17.31
C ASN A 118 4.85 -15.71 -18.53
N GLU A 119 4.39 -16.95 -18.34
CA GLU A 119 3.96 -17.80 -19.46
C GLU A 119 2.48 -17.57 -19.77
N PHE A 120 2.22 -16.79 -20.81
CA PHE A 120 0.89 -16.63 -21.39
C PHE A 120 1.02 -16.41 -22.89
N ARG A 121 -0.06 -16.72 -23.62
CA ARG A 121 -0.13 -16.38 -25.03
C ARG A 121 -0.48 -14.90 -25.16
N ASP A 122 0.44 -14.09 -25.66
CA ASP A 122 0.15 -12.68 -25.94
C ASP A 122 -0.82 -12.55 -27.12
N TRP A 123 -2.13 -12.53 -26.81
CA TRP A 123 -3.22 -12.45 -27.79
C TRP A 123 -3.78 -11.03 -27.94
N TYR A 124 -3.55 -10.18 -26.94
CA TYR A 124 -4.04 -8.80 -26.90
C TYR A 124 -2.91 -7.84 -27.29
N THR A 125 -2.53 -7.91 -28.57
CA THR A 125 -1.47 -7.10 -29.17
C THR A 125 -1.93 -5.66 -29.41
N PRO A 126 -1.02 -4.69 -29.59
CA PRO A 126 -1.38 -3.31 -29.92
C PRO A 126 -2.30 -3.19 -31.14
N GLU A 127 -2.12 -4.03 -32.17
CA GLU A 127 -2.99 -4.04 -33.36
C GLU A 127 -4.42 -4.50 -33.03
N ARG A 128 -4.57 -5.40 -32.04
CA ARG A 128 -5.88 -5.86 -31.59
C ARG A 128 -6.57 -4.81 -30.74
N GLU A 129 -5.82 -4.16 -29.86
CA GLU A 129 -6.30 -3.06 -29.04
C GLU A 129 -6.77 -1.87 -29.89
N ALA A 130 -6.04 -1.52 -30.94
CA ALA A 130 -6.37 -0.42 -31.85
C ALA A 130 -7.54 -0.71 -32.80
N ARG A 131 -8.06 -1.96 -32.85
CA ARG A 131 -9.10 -2.33 -33.81
C ARG A 131 -10.44 -1.66 -33.49
N ASN A 132 -10.88 -1.72 -32.24
CA ASN A 132 -12.18 -1.23 -31.77
C ASN A 132 -12.07 -0.56 -30.38
N PRO A 133 -11.27 0.50 -30.18
CA PRO A 133 -10.99 1.06 -28.84
C PRO A 133 -12.13 1.92 -28.25
N HIS A 134 -13.39 1.66 -28.62
CA HIS A 134 -14.49 2.61 -28.40
C HIS A 134 -14.82 2.85 -26.92
N TYR A 135 -14.98 1.79 -26.11
CA TYR A 135 -15.29 1.94 -24.70
C TYR A 135 -14.07 2.42 -23.91
N TRP A 136 -12.87 1.97 -24.27
CA TRP A 136 -11.65 2.49 -23.67
C TRP A 136 -11.46 3.98 -23.94
N ASP A 137 -11.62 4.45 -25.18
CA ASP A 137 -11.47 5.86 -25.54
C ASP A 137 -12.50 6.72 -24.82
N SER A 138 -13.75 6.26 -24.75
CA SER A 138 -14.80 6.92 -23.97
C SER A 138 -14.40 7.06 -22.50
N TYR A 139 -13.85 5.99 -21.90
CA TYR A 139 -13.42 6.01 -20.50
C TYR A 139 -12.17 6.86 -20.28
N ARG A 140 -11.20 6.84 -21.20
CA ARG A 140 -10.01 7.69 -21.20
C ARG A 140 -10.41 9.17 -21.14
N SER A 141 -11.36 9.60 -21.98
CA SER A 141 -11.89 10.96 -21.95
C SER A 141 -12.59 11.33 -20.63
N VAL A 142 -13.20 10.36 -19.93
CA VAL A 142 -13.74 10.60 -18.58
C VAL A 142 -12.61 10.86 -17.59
N LEU A 143 -11.54 10.07 -17.60
CA LEU A 143 -10.38 10.27 -16.71
C LEU A 143 -9.68 11.61 -16.95
N GLU A 144 -9.51 12.00 -18.22
CA GLU A 144 -8.93 13.30 -18.60
C GLU A 144 -9.75 14.47 -18.05
N ARG A 145 -11.08 14.41 -18.16
CA ARG A 145 -11.98 15.45 -17.63
C ARG A 145 -11.97 15.53 -16.10
N LYS A 146 -11.73 14.41 -15.43
CA LYS A 146 -11.51 14.36 -13.97
C LYS A 146 -10.17 14.97 -13.55
N GLY A 147 -9.37 15.46 -14.50
CA GLY A 147 -8.07 16.06 -14.25
C GLY A 147 -7.00 15.03 -13.87
N TRP A 148 -7.18 13.76 -14.25
CA TRP A 148 -6.14 12.75 -14.07
C TRP A 148 -4.98 13.09 -15.02
N GLY A 149 -3.75 13.06 -14.48
CA GLY A 149 -2.55 13.22 -15.31
C GLY A 149 -2.41 12.06 -16.29
N ILE A 150 -1.87 12.30 -17.49
CA ILE A 150 -1.72 11.25 -18.51
C ILE A 150 -0.89 10.09 -18.01
N GLN A 151 0.07 10.31 -17.10
CA GLN A 151 0.82 9.20 -16.50
C GLN A 151 -0.06 8.25 -15.72
N SER A 152 -0.96 8.78 -14.89
CA SER A 152 -1.92 7.97 -14.17
C SER A 152 -2.85 7.22 -15.14
N ILE A 153 -3.30 7.88 -16.22
CA ILE A 153 -4.14 7.25 -17.25
C ILE A 153 -3.40 6.12 -17.98
N LYS A 154 -2.16 6.36 -18.39
CA LYS A 154 -1.29 5.37 -19.04
C LYS A 154 -0.96 4.19 -18.14
N THR A 155 -0.70 4.45 -16.87
CA THR A 155 -0.48 3.40 -15.88
C THR A 155 -1.72 2.53 -15.77
N VAL A 156 -2.91 3.13 -15.66
CA VAL A 156 -4.18 2.39 -15.66
C VAL A 156 -4.37 1.60 -16.95
N GLU A 157 -4.08 2.20 -18.10
CA GLU A 157 -4.17 1.55 -19.42
C GLU A 157 -3.25 0.34 -19.54
N ASN A 158 -1.97 0.52 -19.21
CA ASN A 158 -0.95 -0.51 -19.27
C ASN A 158 -1.29 -1.65 -18.31
N GLN A 159 -1.69 -1.34 -17.08
CA GLN A 159 -2.10 -2.34 -16.10
C GLN A 159 -3.35 -3.10 -16.56
N ALA A 160 -4.35 -2.41 -17.13
CA ALA A 160 -5.52 -3.07 -17.69
C ALA A 160 -5.14 -3.99 -18.86
N ARG A 161 -4.26 -3.54 -19.76
CA ARG A 161 -3.69 -4.36 -20.84
C ARG A 161 -2.99 -5.61 -20.28
N GLN A 162 -2.20 -5.47 -19.21
CA GLN A 162 -1.56 -6.61 -18.56
C GLN A 162 -2.59 -7.62 -18.00
N VAL A 163 -3.70 -7.17 -17.43
CA VAL A 163 -4.79 -8.08 -17.01
C VAL A 163 -5.40 -8.79 -18.22
N LEU A 164 -5.71 -8.06 -19.30
CA LEU A 164 -6.31 -8.60 -20.52
C LEU A 164 -5.43 -9.69 -21.17
N LYS A 165 -4.12 -9.45 -21.23
CA LYS A 165 -3.15 -10.42 -21.77
C LYS A 165 -3.12 -11.77 -21.01
N ARG A 166 -3.61 -11.80 -19.76
CA ARG A 166 -3.54 -12.97 -18.86
C ARG A 166 -4.86 -13.70 -18.67
N ILE A 167 -5.94 -13.13 -19.19
CA ILE A 167 -7.20 -13.85 -19.36
C ILE A 167 -7.28 -14.39 -20.78
N GLU A 168 -8.18 -15.34 -21.07
CA GLU A 168 -8.22 -16.01 -22.37
C GLU A 168 -8.71 -15.10 -23.52
N ASP A 169 -8.27 -15.38 -24.74
CA ASP A 169 -8.81 -14.73 -25.93
C ASP A 169 -10.31 -15.09 -26.10
N PRO A 170 -11.24 -14.11 -26.14
CA PRO A 170 -12.67 -14.39 -26.26
C PRO A 170 -13.04 -15.11 -27.57
N THR A 171 -12.15 -15.11 -28.56
CA THR A 171 -12.30 -15.76 -29.87
C THR A 171 -11.60 -17.12 -29.96
N ALA A 172 -10.93 -17.58 -28.89
CA ALA A 172 -10.23 -18.87 -28.88
C ALA A 172 -11.20 -20.04 -29.11
N GLU A 173 -10.78 -21.09 -29.82
CA GLU A 173 -11.63 -22.26 -30.06
C GLU A 173 -11.87 -23.11 -28.80
N HIS A 174 -10.94 -23.05 -27.83
CA HIS A 174 -10.97 -23.87 -26.63
C HIS A 174 -11.65 -23.18 -25.43
N TYR A 175 -11.90 -23.94 -24.36
CA TYR A 175 -12.56 -23.49 -23.14
C TYR A 175 -11.55 -23.42 -21.97
N LEU A 176 -10.67 -22.43 -21.99
CA LEU A 176 -9.78 -22.15 -20.86
C LEU A 176 -10.41 -21.06 -19.98
N SER A 177 -10.44 -21.32 -18.68
CA SER A 177 -10.95 -20.39 -17.66
C SER A 177 -9.79 -19.99 -16.75
N HIS A 178 -9.28 -18.78 -16.96
CA HIS A 178 -8.20 -18.23 -16.15
C HIS A 178 -8.75 -17.61 -14.86
N ARG A 179 -7.97 -17.76 -13.78
CA ARG A 179 -8.21 -17.15 -12.47
C ARG A 179 -7.01 -16.33 -12.06
N GLY A 180 -7.23 -15.04 -11.87
CA GLY A 180 -6.19 -14.12 -11.44
C GLY A 180 -6.63 -13.21 -10.31
N LEU A 181 -5.64 -12.59 -9.68
CA LEU A 181 -5.83 -11.59 -8.63
C LEU A 181 -5.10 -10.30 -9.00
N VAL A 182 -5.79 -9.19 -8.86
CA VAL A 182 -5.23 -7.84 -8.99
C VAL A 182 -5.23 -7.19 -7.61
N VAL A 183 -4.04 -6.79 -7.18
CA VAL A 183 -3.79 -6.25 -5.83
C VAL A 183 -3.44 -4.78 -5.93
N GLY A 184 -4.38 -3.91 -5.53
CA GLY A 184 -4.15 -2.46 -5.41
C GLY A 184 -3.83 -2.04 -3.98
N TYR A 185 -3.58 -0.76 -3.76
CA TYR A 185 -3.47 -0.22 -2.40
C TYR A 185 -4.87 0.11 -1.85
N VAL A 186 -5.00 0.25 -0.53
CA VAL A 186 -6.27 0.63 0.11
C VAL A 186 -6.70 2.01 -0.38
N GLN A 187 -7.88 2.14 -0.99
CA GLN A 187 -8.40 3.39 -1.57
C GLN A 187 -7.54 3.99 -2.71
N SER A 188 -6.79 3.16 -3.45
CA SER A 188 -5.93 3.62 -4.55
C SER A 188 -6.60 3.68 -5.92
N GLY A 189 -7.93 3.65 -5.99
CA GLY A 189 -8.65 3.67 -7.27
C GLY A 189 -8.65 2.35 -8.04
N LYS A 190 -8.66 1.20 -7.36
CA LYS A 190 -8.85 -0.15 -7.98
C LYS A 190 -10.00 -0.18 -8.99
N THR A 191 -11.08 0.54 -8.68
CA THR A 191 -12.23 0.71 -9.58
C THR A 191 -11.86 1.30 -10.92
N ALA A 192 -10.91 2.24 -10.99
CA ALA A 192 -10.47 2.79 -12.26
C ALA A 192 -9.80 1.72 -13.13
N ASN A 193 -8.98 0.87 -12.52
CA ASN A 193 -8.36 -0.25 -13.22
C ASN A 193 -9.38 -1.28 -13.70
N PHE A 194 -10.32 -1.72 -12.85
CA PHE A 194 -11.30 -2.73 -13.30
C PHE A 194 -12.32 -2.15 -14.29
N THR A 195 -12.64 -0.85 -14.24
CA THR A 195 -13.45 -0.17 -15.27
C THR A 195 -12.70 -0.16 -16.59
N ALA A 196 -11.39 0.12 -16.60
CA ALA A 196 -10.55 0.03 -17.79
C ALA A 196 -10.48 -1.40 -18.35
N VAL A 197 -10.35 -2.41 -17.48
CA VAL A 197 -10.39 -3.82 -17.87
C VAL A 197 -11.75 -4.20 -18.47
N ALA A 198 -12.86 -3.78 -17.87
CA ALA A 198 -14.19 -4.01 -18.40
C ALA A 198 -14.38 -3.35 -19.77
N ALA A 199 -13.97 -2.09 -19.92
CA ALA A 199 -14.02 -1.36 -21.19
C ALA A 199 -13.24 -2.10 -22.29
N LYS A 200 -11.96 -2.40 -22.04
CA LYS A 200 -11.08 -3.11 -22.98
C LYS A 200 -11.56 -4.53 -23.27
N ALA A 201 -12.17 -5.22 -22.30
CA ALA A 201 -12.74 -6.55 -22.50
C ALA A 201 -13.96 -6.50 -23.45
N ILE A 202 -14.85 -5.52 -23.30
CA ILE A 202 -15.99 -5.34 -24.21
C ILE A 202 -15.49 -5.09 -25.64
N ASP A 203 -14.53 -4.17 -25.78
CA ASP A 203 -13.84 -3.85 -27.04
C ASP A 203 -13.16 -5.09 -27.65
N ALA A 204 -12.60 -5.99 -26.81
CA ALA A 204 -11.89 -7.20 -27.24
C ALA A 204 -12.79 -8.36 -27.70
N GLY A 205 -14.10 -8.32 -27.40
CA GLY A 205 -15.05 -9.38 -27.76
C GLY A 205 -15.79 -10.05 -26.59
N TYR A 206 -15.59 -9.61 -25.35
CA TYR A 206 -16.40 -10.12 -24.24
C TYR A 206 -17.85 -9.62 -24.35
N ARG A 207 -18.82 -10.51 -24.15
CA ARG A 207 -20.25 -10.21 -24.35
C ARG A 207 -21.10 -10.39 -23.09
N MET A 208 -20.44 -10.69 -21.98
CA MET A 208 -21.02 -10.56 -20.66
C MET A 208 -19.95 -10.12 -19.66
N VAL A 209 -20.25 -9.06 -18.91
CA VAL A 209 -19.43 -8.60 -17.78
C VAL A 209 -20.28 -8.66 -16.52
N ILE A 210 -19.79 -9.39 -15.51
CA ILE A 210 -20.43 -9.49 -14.19
C ILE A 210 -19.47 -8.88 -13.18
N VAL A 211 -19.86 -7.79 -12.54
CA VAL A 211 -19.14 -7.18 -11.42
C VAL A 211 -19.80 -7.64 -10.13
N LEU A 212 -19.10 -8.46 -9.34
CA LEU A 212 -19.51 -8.84 -8.00
C LEU A 212 -19.09 -7.73 -7.04
N ALA A 213 -20.06 -6.94 -6.57
CA ALA A 213 -19.83 -5.83 -5.65
C ALA A 213 -19.83 -6.31 -4.18
N GLY A 214 -19.78 -5.38 -3.22
CA GLY A 214 -19.84 -5.70 -1.79
C GLY A 214 -21.12 -6.43 -1.34
N THR A 215 -21.20 -6.75 -0.04
CA THR A 215 -22.35 -7.45 0.55
C THR A 215 -23.51 -6.52 0.92
N LEU A 216 -23.26 -5.21 0.97
CA LEU A 216 -24.23 -4.17 1.33
C LEU A 216 -24.83 -3.53 0.08
N THR A 217 -26.11 -3.15 0.17
CA THR A 217 -26.85 -2.59 -0.97
C THR A 217 -26.26 -1.26 -1.41
N ASN A 218 -26.02 -0.34 -0.48
CA ASN A 218 -25.38 0.96 -0.75
C ASN A 218 -24.03 0.85 -1.47
N LEU A 219 -23.18 -0.12 -1.07
CA LEU A 219 -21.89 -0.37 -1.74
C LEU A 219 -22.10 -0.79 -3.20
N ARG A 220 -23.07 -1.70 -3.44
CA ARG A 220 -23.44 -2.11 -4.79
C ARG A 220 -23.99 -0.93 -5.61
N GLU A 221 -24.81 -0.07 -5.01
CA GLU A 221 -25.34 1.14 -5.66
C GLU A 221 -24.24 2.14 -6.02
N GLN A 222 -23.24 2.32 -5.14
CA GLN A 222 -22.08 3.16 -5.41
C GLN A 222 -21.25 2.62 -6.58
N THR A 223 -20.93 1.32 -6.57
CA THR A 223 -20.20 0.67 -7.69
C THR A 223 -21.00 0.77 -8.98
N GLN A 224 -22.33 0.56 -8.92
CA GLN A 224 -23.21 0.69 -10.08
C GLN A 224 -23.22 2.13 -10.62
N ARG A 225 -23.38 3.15 -9.78
CA ARG A 225 -23.35 4.56 -10.21
C ARG A 225 -22.03 4.92 -10.86
N ARG A 226 -20.91 4.45 -10.29
CA ARG A 226 -19.59 4.72 -10.86
C ARG A 226 -19.44 4.12 -12.26
N LEU A 227 -19.83 2.86 -12.44
CA LEU A 227 -19.81 2.22 -13.75
C LEU A 227 -20.81 2.83 -14.73
N ASP A 228 -21.98 3.24 -14.25
CA ASP A 228 -22.98 3.97 -15.03
C ASP A 228 -22.44 5.29 -15.57
N LYS A 229 -21.80 6.07 -14.68
CA LYS A 229 -21.21 7.37 -14.99
C LYS A 229 -20.00 7.25 -15.92
N GLU A 230 -19.14 6.27 -15.68
CA GLU A 230 -17.81 6.22 -16.31
C GLU A 230 -17.72 5.29 -17.54
N LEU A 231 -18.57 4.26 -17.66
CA LEU A 231 -18.46 3.23 -18.70
C LEU A 231 -19.76 2.90 -19.44
N ILE A 232 -20.87 2.69 -18.72
CA ILE A 232 -22.13 2.22 -19.33
C ILE A 232 -22.81 3.35 -20.12
N GLY A 233 -22.74 4.57 -19.60
CA GLY A 233 -23.17 5.77 -20.30
C GLY A 233 -24.67 6.00 -20.37
N ARG A 234 -25.05 7.20 -20.82
CA ARG A 234 -26.45 7.66 -20.88
C ARG A 234 -27.31 6.79 -21.79
N GLU A 235 -26.78 6.37 -22.93
CA GLU A 235 -27.49 5.60 -23.94
C GLU A 235 -28.01 4.25 -23.39
N ALA A 236 -27.16 3.51 -22.68
CA ALA A 236 -27.52 2.23 -22.09
C ALA A 236 -28.44 2.39 -20.86
N ILE A 237 -28.33 3.49 -20.11
CA ILE A 237 -29.21 3.79 -18.97
C ILE A 237 -30.63 4.09 -19.45
N LEU A 238 -30.76 4.93 -20.49
CA LEU A 238 -32.05 5.26 -21.10
C LEU A 238 -32.64 4.07 -21.87
N ASN A 239 -31.79 3.23 -22.46
CA ASN A 239 -32.18 2.02 -23.19
C ASN A 239 -33.30 2.29 -24.22
N GLY A 240 -33.12 3.34 -25.02
CA GLY A 240 -34.08 3.79 -26.03
C GLY A 240 -35.33 4.51 -25.50
N ILE A 241 -35.39 4.81 -24.20
CA ILE A 241 -36.47 5.62 -23.60
C ILE A 241 -36.11 7.09 -23.72
N ASP A 242 -37.03 7.90 -24.25
CA ASP A 242 -36.92 9.36 -24.23
C ASP A 242 -37.16 9.89 -22.80
N GLU A 243 -36.14 10.53 -22.24
CA GLU A 243 -36.15 11.10 -20.89
C GLU A 243 -37.35 12.03 -20.64
N ALA A 244 -37.68 12.87 -21.62
CA ALA A 244 -38.80 13.81 -21.53
C ALA A 244 -40.15 13.09 -21.41
N ASN A 245 -40.24 11.86 -21.90
CA ASN A 245 -41.47 11.06 -21.95
C ASN A 245 -41.47 9.87 -20.96
N MET A 246 -40.53 9.83 -20.00
CA MET A 246 -40.48 8.76 -19.00
C MET A 246 -41.69 8.78 -18.06
N SER A 247 -42.34 7.63 -17.91
CA SER A 247 -43.38 7.44 -16.88
C SER A 247 -42.80 7.54 -15.47
N LYS A 248 -43.64 7.89 -14.47
CA LYS A 248 -43.24 7.92 -13.05
C LYS A 248 -42.59 6.60 -12.59
N ARG A 249 -43.07 5.47 -13.09
CA ARG A 249 -42.53 4.13 -12.79
C ARG A 249 -41.15 3.90 -13.43
N GLN A 250 -40.88 4.48 -14.60
CA GLN A 250 -39.55 4.42 -15.23
C GLN A 250 -38.57 5.31 -14.48
N ARG A 251 -38.98 6.54 -14.12
CA ARG A 251 -38.15 7.46 -13.33
C ARG A 251 -37.78 6.88 -11.97
N SER A 252 -38.74 6.30 -11.26
CA SER A 252 -38.52 5.73 -9.93
C SER A 252 -37.54 4.54 -9.87
N ARG A 253 -37.10 4.00 -11.02
CA ARG A 253 -36.16 2.87 -11.09
C ARG A 253 -34.70 3.30 -11.02
N GLU A 254 -34.42 4.56 -11.30
CA GLU A 254 -33.09 5.12 -11.19
C GLU A 254 -33.03 6.18 -10.08
N THR A 255 -31.83 6.46 -9.61
CA THR A 255 -31.54 7.60 -8.72
C THR A 255 -31.22 8.88 -9.49
N TYR A 256 -31.02 8.82 -10.81
CA TYR A 256 -30.41 9.91 -11.59
C TYR A 256 -31.42 10.93 -12.14
N PHE A 257 -32.69 10.54 -12.32
CA PHE A 257 -33.68 11.38 -13.02
C PHE A 257 -34.38 12.42 -12.12
N ASP A 258 -33.93 12.57 -10.87
CA ASP A 258 -34.53 13.44 -9.86
C ASP A 258 -33.46 14.40 -9.28
N ASN A 259 -33.27 15.56 -9.92
CA ASN A 259 -32.35 16.65 -9.52
C ASN A 259 -30.89 16.20 -9.30
N ASP A 260 -30.38 15.30 -10.14
CA ASP A 260 -28.97 14.88 -10.08
C ASP A 260 -28.11 15.80 -10.93
N GLU A 261 -27.34 16.68 -10.29
CA GLU A 261 -26.52 17.67 -10.97
C GLU A 261 -25.54 17.06 -11.98
N GLU A 262 -24.97 15.87 -11.70
CA GLU A 262 -24.02 15.21 -12.60
C GLU A 262 -24.74 14.57 -13.81
N TRP A 263 -26.00 14.16 -13.65
CA TRP A 263 -26.84 13.69 -14.75
C TRP A 263 -27.31 14.82 -15.64
N GLU A 264 -27.64 15.98 -15.08
CA GLU A 264 -28.16 17.14 -15.83
C GLU A 264 -27.06 17.93 -16.54
N ARG A 265 -25.82 17.88 -16.03
CA ARG A 265 -24.66 18.61 -16.56
C ARG A 265 -24.37 18.27 -18.03
N THR A 266 -24.02 19.29 -18.81
CA THR A 266 -23.64 19.16 -20.23
C THR A 266 -22.11 19.14 -20.43
N GLU A 267 -21.64 18.75 -21.62
CA GLU A 267 -20.20 18.69 -21.92
C GLU A 267 -19.47 20.04 -21.84
N ASP A 268 -20.20 21.15 -21.95
CA ASP A 268 -19.66 22.52 -21.88
C ASP A 268 -19.50 23.02 -20.42
N GLU A 269 -20.04 22.29 -19.44
CA GLU A 269 -20.04 22.67 -18.03
C GLU A 269 -18.89 22.00 -17.25
N SER A 270 -18.29 22.73 -16.31
CA SER A 270 -17.19 22.22 -15.49
C SER A 270 -17.67 21.20 -14.44
N GLY A 271 -17.01 20.05 -14.36
CA GLY A 271 -17.20 19.02 -13.33
C GLY A 271 -17.50 17.62 -13.89
N ASP A 272 -17.74 16.66 -13.00
CA ASP A 272 -18.09 15.27 -13.37
C ASP A 272 -19.40 15.21 -14.19
N ILE A 273 -19.40 14.46 -15.29
CA ILE A 273 -20.61 14.16 -16.08
C ILE A 273 -20.71 12.67 -16.40
N PHE A 274 -21.92 12.20 -16.67
CA PHE A 274 -22.13 10.86 -17.25
C PHE A 274 -21.59 10.80 -18.67
N VAL A 275 -20.86 9.73 -18.99
CA VAL A 275 -20.33 9.50 -20.34
C VAL A 275 -21.47 9.29 -21.35
N SER A 276 -21.26 9.76 -22.56
CA SER A 276 -22.13 9.55 -23.72
C SER A 276 -21.27 8.97 -24.83
N HIS A 277 -21.71 7.87 -25.44
CA HIS A 277 -20.99 7.15 -26.48
C HIS A 277 -21.30 7.64 -27.90
N GLY A 278 -22.32 8.48 -28.05
CA GLY A 278 -22.64 9.14 -29.30
C GLY A 278 -23.34 8.24 -30.33
N PRO A 279 -23.50 8.71 -31.57
CA PRO A 279 -24.42 8.12 -32.55
C PRO A 279 -23.93 6.78 -33.14
N SER A 280 -22.65 6.45 -33.01
CA SER A 280 -22.07 5.19 -33.48
C SER A 280 -22.28 4.04 -32.50
N TRP A 281 -22.80 4.32 -31.30
CA TRP A 281 -23.11 3.30 -30.29
C TRP A 281 -24.13 2.29 -30.83
N GLY A 282 -23.82 1.00 -30.71
CA GLY A 282 -24.64 -0.10 -31.23
C GLY A 282 -24.39 -0.46 -32.70
N THR A 283 -23.41 0.14 -33.35
CA THR A 283 -22.95 -0.29 -34.69
C THR A 283 -22.00 -1.50 -34.60
N PRO A 284 -21.84 -2.32 -35.66
CA PRO A 284 -20.93 -3.46 -35.63
C PRO A 284 -19.50 -3.04 -35.25
N GLY A 285 -18.92 -3.72 -34.25
CA GLY A 285 -17.62 -3.36 -33.66
C GLY A 285 -17.70 -2.40 -32.47
N PHE A 286 -18.83 -1.69 -32.28
CA PHE A 286 -19.13 -0.90 -31.08
C PHE A 286 -20.43 -1.40 -30.41
N PRO A 287 -20.39 -2.55 -29.72
CA PRO A 287 -21.58 -3.27 -29.29
C PRO A 287 -22.40 -2.49 -28.25
N GLU A 288 -23.73 -2.56 -28.31
CA GLU A 288 -24.59 -1.98 -27.27
C GLU A 288 -24.32 -2.64 -25.90
N ILE A 289 -24.20 -1.83 -24.85
CA ILE A 289 -24.27 -2.36 -23.47
C ILE A 289 -25.73 -2.56 -23.10
N LYS A 290 -26.12 -3.82 -22.89
CA LYS A 290 -27.42 -4.19 -22.32
C LYS A 290 -27.29 -4.34 -20.81
N ARG A 291 -27.74 -3.33 -20.10
CA ARG A 291 -27.68 -3.24 -18.64
C ARG A 291 -28.70 -4.19 -17.98
N ILE A 292 -28.22 -5.08 -17.11
CA ILE A 292 -29.02 -6.14 -16.46
C ILE A 292 -29.53 -5.73 -15.06
N THR A 293 -28.79 -4.86 -14.37
CA THR A 293 -29.08 -4.32 -13.04
C THR A 293 -29.24 -2.80 -13.09
N SER A 294 -30.07 -2.21 -12.22
CA SER A 294 -30.29 -0.74 -12.19
C SER A 294 -29.62 -0.08 -10.99
N SER A 295 -29.66 1.25 -10.86
CA SER A 295 -29.08 1.94 -9.71
C SER A 295 -29.82 1.61 -8.40
N LYS A 296 -31.14 1.36 -8.45
CA LYS A 296 -31.95 0.94 -7.28
C LYS A 296 -32.21 -0.56 -7.18
N HIS A 297 -32.16 -1.29 -8.30
CA HIS A 297 -32.61 -2.69 -8.35
C HIS A 297 -31.47 -3.66 -8.72
N ASP A 298 -31.23 -4.61 -7.83
CA ASP A 298 -30.31 -5.73 -8.03
C ASP A 298 -30.93 -6.84 -8.92
N TYR A 299 -30.14 -7.88 -9.24
CA TYR A 299 -30.58 -8.98 -10.09
C TYR A 299 -31.79 -9.72 -9.49
N GLY A 300 -32.84 -9.89 -10.30
CA GLY A 300 -34.04 -10.61 -9.89
C GLY A 300 -34.84 -9.93 -8.76
N ALA A 301 -34.69 -8.61 -8.61
CA ALA A 301 -35.56 -7.80 -7.75
C ALA A 301 -37.00 -7.73 -8.30
N PRO A 302 -38.03 -7.70 -7.43
CA PRO A 302 -39.42 -7.58 -7.88
C PRO A 302 -39.61 -6.36 -8.79
N ASN A 303 -40.23 -6.54 -9.96
CA ASN A 303 -40.45 -5.51 -10.99
C ASN A 303 -39.22 -5.07 -11.83
N SER A 304 -38.05 -5.71 -11.72
CA SER A 304 -36.95 -5.46 -12.67
C SER A 304 -37.36 -5.95 -14.07
N HIS A 305 -37.38 -5.03 -15.05
CA HIS A 305 -37.58 -5.40 -16.46
C HIS A 305 -36.24 -5.63 -17.18
N ASN A 306 -35.12 -5.36 -16.50
CA ASN A 306 -33.76 -5.42 -17.07
C ASN A 306 -33.09 -6.79 -16.85
N SER A 307 -33.68 -7.71 -16.06
CA SER A 307 -33.04 -9.00 -15.74
C SER A 307 -33.12 -10.05 -16.86
N GLU A 308 -33.61 -9.69 -18.05
CA GLU A 308 -33.66 -10.59 -19.19
C GLU A 308 -32.26 -10.76 -19.80
N LEU A 309 -31.77 -12.00 -19.77
CA LEU A 309 -30.54 -12.40 -20.47
C LEU A 309 -30.81 -12.48 -21.96
N VAL A 310 -30.23 -11.55 -22.73
CA VAL A 310 -30.35 -11.51 -24.18
C VAL A 310 -29.23 -12.28 -24.84
N PHE A 311 -29.62 -13.14 -25.77
CA PHE A 311 -28.69 -13.97 -26.51
C PHE A 311 -29.30 -14.27 -27.87
N ASN A 312 -28.75 -13.65 -28.90
CA ASN A 312 -29.11 -13.85 -30.30
C ASN A 312 -27.82 -14.08 -31.08
N VAL A 313 -27.78 -15.15 -31.86
CA VAL A 313 -26.65 -15.48 -32.73
C VAL A 313 -27.08 -15.18 -34.16
N ASN A 314 -26.55 -14.13 -34.76
CA ASN A 314 -26.99 -13.64 -36.08
C ASN A 314 -26.44 -14.51 -37.21
N HIS A 315 -25.21 -15.00 -37.08
CA HIS A 315 -24.53 -15.86 -38.05
C HIS A 315 -24.52 -17.30 -37.53
N GLY A 316 -25.63 -18.02 -37.74
CA GLY A 316 -25.83 -19.38 -37.22
C GLY A 316 -24.93 -20.47 -37.83
N ASP A 317 -24.22 -20.14 -38.92
CA ASP A 317 -23.19 -20.95 -39.56
C ASP A 317 -21.80 -20.81 -38.90
N ALA A 318 -21.61 -19.78 -38.06
CA ALA A 318 -20.38 -19.53 -37.31
C ALA A 318 -20.56 -19.84 -35.81
N ALA A 319 -19.44 -20.09 -35.12
CA ALA A 319 -19.45 -20.27 -33.68
C ALA A 319 -19.83 -18.97 -32.94
N VAL A 320 -20.31 -19.07 -31.70
CA VAL A 320 -20.69 -17.88 -30.91
C VAL A 320 -19.51 -16.93 -30.68
N HIS A 321 -18.31 -17.49 -30.46
CA HIS A 321 -17.07 -16.76 -30.25
C HIS A 321 -16.40 -16.29 -31.56
N ASP A 322 -17.02 -16.54 -32.72
CA ASP A 322 -16.52 -16.01 -33.98
C ASP A 322 -16.67 -14.47 -33.99
N PRO A 323 -15.65 -13.71 -34.45
CA PRO A 323 -15.70 -12.26 -34.53
C PRO A 323 -16.97 -11.70 -35.19
N LYS A 324 -17.51 -12.37 -36.23
CA LYS A 324 -18.74 -11.92 -36.90
C LYS A 324 -19.96 -11.92 -35.97
N ASN A 325 -20.06 -12.93 -35.11
CA ASN A 325 -21.13 -13.00 -34.13
C ASN A 325 -20.86 -12.02 -32.99
N LEU A 326 -19.64 -11.98 -32.47
CA LEU A 326 -19.29 -11.07 -31.38
C LEU A 326 -19.52 -9.60 -31.79
N ASP A 327 -19.06 -9.15 -32.95
CA ASP A 327 -19.14 -7.75 -33.38
C ASP A 327 -20.58 -7.19 -33.46
N GLU A 328 -21.58 -8.05 -33.70
CA GLU A 328 -23.00 -7.68 -33.78
C GLU A 328 -23.79 -7.95 -32.48
N MET A 329 -23.21 -8.71 -31.55
CA MET A 329 -23.88 -9.06 -30.29
C MET A 329 -23.77 -7.94 -29.26
N PRO A 330 -24.86 -7.62 -28.52
CA PRO A 330 -24.76 -6.69 -27.39
C PRO A 330 -23.96 -7.31 -26.25
N CYS A 331 -23.30 -6.47 -25.45
CA CYS A 331 -22.66 -6.89 -24.22
C CYS A 331 -23.61 -6.78 -23.03
N MET A 332 -23.91 -7.88 -22.36
CA MET A 332 -24.66 -7.85 -21.11
C MET A 332 -23.79 -7.37 -19.96
N PHE A 333 -24.28 -6.42 -19.15
CA PHE A 333 -23.52 -5.89 -18.01
C PHE A 333 -24.34 -5.95 -16.73
N ALA A 334 -23.80 -6.58 -15.68
CA ALA A 334 -24.47 -6.73 -14.39
C ALA A 334 -23.55 -6.34 -13.22
N VAL A 335 -24.07 -5.52 -12.29
CA VAL A 335 -23.42 -5.24 -11.00
C VAL A 335 -24.26 -5.87 -9.89
N VAL A 336 -23.72 -6.93 -9.31
CA VAL A 336 -24.46 -7.90 -8.50
C VAL A 336 -23.91 -7.90 -7.08
N LYS A 337 -24.79 -7.82 -6.08
CA LYS A 337 -24.38 -7.91 -4.67
C LYS A 337 -23.92 -9.33 -4.32
N LYS A 338 -22.87 -9.45 -3.50
CA LYS A 338 -22.45 -10.73 -2.89
C LYS A 338 -23.43 -11.21 -1.83
N GLN A 339 -24.60 -11.65 -2.25
CA GLN A 339 -25.66 -12.15 -1.39
C GLN A 339 -26.25 -13.42 -2.00
N ALA A 340 -26.50 -14.42 -1.14
CA ALA A 340 -26.83 -15.77 -1.57
C ALA A 340 -28.08 -15.88 -2.45
N ASP A 341 -29.17 -15.16 -2.13
CA ASP A 341 -30.41 -15.22 -2.91
C ASP A 341 -30.27 -14.55 -4.27
N VAL A 342 -29.57 -13.40 -4.32
CA VAL A 342 -29.31 -12.67 -5.57
C VAL A 342 -28.45 -13.53 -6.51
N LEU A 343 -27.34 -14.08 -5.99
CA LEU A 343 -26.45 -14.95 -6.76
C LEU A 343 -27.13 -16.25 -7.18
N ALA A 344 -28.00 -16.83 -6.34
CA ALA A 344 -28.77 -18.02 -6.68
C ALA A 344 -29.71 -17.76 -7.86
N LYS A 345 -30.43 -16.64 -7.85
CA LYS A 345 -31.29 -16.23 -8.98
C LYS A 345 -30.50 -16.04 -10.26
N LEU A 346 -29.32 -15.42 -10.18
CA LEU A 346 -28.45 -15.22 -11.35
C LEU A 346 -27.95 -16.55 -11.91
N GLN A 347 -27.44 -17.43 -11.06
CA GLN A 347 -26.97 -18.76 -11.47
C GLN A 347 -28.11 -19.59 -12.08
N GLU A 348 -29.30 -19.57 -11.48
CA GLU A 348 -30.48 -20.26 -11.99
C GLU A 348 -30.86 -19.74 -13.38
N ALA A 349 -30.87 -18.43 -13.58
CA ALA A 349 -31.19 -17.82 -14.87
C ALA A 349 -30.16 -18.15 -15.95
N LEU A 350 -28.86 -18.10 -15.63
CA LEU A 350 -27.78 -18.50 -16.53
C LEU A 350 -27.91 -19.97 -16.92
N SER A 351 -28.18 -20.83 -15.94
CA SER A 351 -28.35 -22.27 -16.16
C SER A 351 -29.59 -22.56 -16.99
N ALA A 352 -30.71 -21.90 -16.72
CA ALA A 352 -31.94 -22.02 -17.50
C ALA A 352 -31.74 -21.58 -18.96
N LYS A 353 -31.00 -20.47 -19.18
CA LYS A 353 -30.68 -20.00 -20.53
C LYS A 353 -29.76 -20.98 -21.27
N GLY A 354 -28.70 -21.46 -20.62
CA GLY A 354 -27.78 -22.46 -21.16
C GLY A 354 -28.40 -23.83 -21.41
N ASN A 355 -29.45 -24.19 -20.68
CA ASN A 355 -30.23 -25.42 -20.92
C ASN A 355 -31.21 -25.24 -22.10
N LYS A 356 -31.73 -24.02 -22.30
CA LYS A 356 -32.63 -23.71 -23.41
C LYS A 356 -31.88 -23.57 -24.74
N ASP A 357 -30.72 -22.93 -24.73
CA ASP A 357 -29.81 -22.81 -25.89
C ASP A 357 -28.39 -23.15 -25.46
N PRO A 358 -27.87 -24.37 -25.79
CA PRO A 358 -26.53 -24.79 -25.39
C PRO A 358 -25.41 -23.86 -25.86
N ARG A 359 -25.60 -23.15 -26.98
CA ARG A 359 -24.64 -22.17 -27.51
C ARG A 359 -24.40 -21.02 -26.55
N PHE A 360 -25.32 -20.74 -25.63
CA PHE A 360 -25.15 -19.72 -24.60
C PHE A 360 -23.93 -20.00 -23.71
N LYS A 361 -23.57 -21.27 -23.50
CA LYS A 361 -22.38 -21.65 -22.72
C LYS A 361 -21.06 -21.26 -23.39
N ASP A 362 -21.10 -20.98 -24.70
CA ASP A 362 -19.97 -20.54 -25.51
C ASP A 362 -19.79 -19.02 -25.49
N LEU A 363 -20.59 -18.29 -24.70
CA LEU A 363 -20.45 -16.85 -24.56
C LEU A 363 -19.17 -16.49 -23.78
N PRO A 364 -18.31 -15.60 -24.28
CA PRO A 364 -17.19 -15.09 -23.52
C PRO A 364 -17.67 -14.20 -22.36
N VAL A 365 -17.33 -14.58 -21.12
CA VAL A 365 -17.76 -13.91 -19.89
C VAL A 365 -16.55 -13.41 -19.10
N LEU A 366 -16.62 -12.19 -18.61
CA LEU A 366 -15.68 -11.66 -17.63
C LEU A 366 -16.40 -11.48 -16.29
N ILE A 367 -15.86 -12.10 -15.23
CA ILE A 367 -16.30 -11.90 -13.85
C ILE A 367 -15.22 -11.12 -13.11
N ILE A 368 -15.59 -9.92 -12.66
CA ILE A 368 -14.76 -9.06 -11.82
C ILE A 368 -15.28 -9.17 -10.40
N ASP A 369 -14.44 -9.63 -9.48
CA ASP A 369 -14.80 -9.78 -8.07
C ASP A 369 -14.18 -8.67 -7.22
N ASP A 370 -14.96 -7.65 -6.84
CA ASP A 370 -14.48 -6.51 -6.04
C ASP A 370 -14.44 -6.85 -4.55
N GLU A 371 -13.33 -6.53 -3.88
CA GLU A 371 -13.02 -7.00 -2.52
C GLU A 371 -13.13 -8.53 -2.44
N ALA A 372 -12.40 -9.22 -3.33
CA ALA A 372 -12.42 -10.68 -3.49
C ALA A 372 -12.02 -11.46 -2.22
N ASP A 373 -11.39 -10.80 -1.26
CA ASP A 373 -11.06 -11.32 0.07
C ASP A 373 -12.28 -11.35 1.02
N LEU A 374 -13.42 -10.77 0.62
CA LEU A 374 -14.67 -10.74 1.36
C LEU A 374 -15.76 -11.59 0.68
N ALA A 375 -16.39 -12.46 1.48
CA ALA A 375 -17.55 -13.31 1.15
C ALA A 375 -17.34 -14.39 0.06
N SER A 376 -16.50 -14.14 -0.94
CA SER A 376 -16.22 -15.07 -2.05
C SER A 376 -15.39 -16.28 -1.62
N ILE A 377 -14.53 -16.11 -0.63
CA ILE A 377 -13.64 -17.15 -0.11
C ILE A 377 -14.43 -18.24 0.62
N ASN A 378 -14.06 -19.50 0.38
CA ASN A 378 -14.58 -20.62 1.15
C ASN A 378 -13.96 -20.65 2.55
N THR A 379 -14.77 -20.38 3.58
CA THR A 379 -14.37 -20.44 4.99
C THR A 379 -14.85 -21.71 5.71
N LYS A 380 -15.32 -22.72 4.97
CA LYS A 380 -15.61 -24.04 5.57
C LYS A 380 -14.33 -24.86 5.66
N LYS A 381 -14.09 -25.45 6.83
CA LYS A 381 -12.96 -26.36 7.05
C LYS A 381 -13.20 -27.67 6.30
N ASN A 382 -12.32 -27.98 5.36
CA ASN A 382 -12.28 -29.25 4.64
C ASN A 382 -11.01 -30.02 5.01
N ASP A 383 -11.07 -31.34 4.98
CA ASP A 383 -9.88 -32.17 5.04
C ASP A 383 -9.24 -32.20 3.64
N LEU A 384 -7.91 -32.02 3.56
CA LEU A 384 -7.17 -32.02 2.29
C LEU A 384 -7.25 -33.36 1.54
N SER A 385 -7.63 -34.45 2.23
CA SER A 385 -7.88 -35.77 1.63
C SER A 385 -9.19 -35.87 0.85
N VAL A 386 -10.12 -34.94 1.06
CA VAL A 386 -11.43 -34.91 0.38
C VAL A 386 -11.25 -34.45 -1.06
N ALA A 387 -11.86 -35.18 -2.00
CA ALA A 387 -11.83 -34.83 -3.41
C ALA A 387 -12.46 -33.43 -3.64
N PRO A 388 -11.94 -32.61 -4.57
CA PRO A 388 -12.44 -31.25 -4.82
C PRO A 388 -13.95 -31.14 -5.04
N GLU A 389 -14.56 -32.15 -5.65
CA GLU A 389 -15.99 -32.27 -5.89
C GLU A 389 -16.84 -32.49 -4.63
N ASP A 390 -16.26 -33.08 -3.59
CA ASP A 390 -16.93 -33.42 -2.33
C ASP A 390 -16.63 -32.39 -1.22
N LYS A 391 -15.82 -31.36 -1.51
CA LYS A 391 -15.49 -30.29 -0.56
C LYS A 391 -16.73 -29.45 -0.22
N ASP A 392 -16.91 -29.25 1.08
CA ASP A 392 -17.90 -28.38 1.69
C ASP A 392 -17.61 -26.91 1.33
N ARG A 393 -18.58 -26.20 0.74
CA ARG A 393 -18.44 -24.79 0.35
C ARG A 393 -19.37 -23.86 1.13
N THR A 394 -18.93 -22.64 1.39
CA THR A 394 -19.84 -21.56 1.80
C THR A 394 -20.82 -21.26 0.67
N ARG A 395 -22.03 -20.80 1.01
CA ARG A 395 -23.11 -20.62 0.03
C ARG A 395 -22.73 -19.66 -1.10
N ILE A 396 -22.05 -18.56 -0.80
CA ILE A 396 -21.61 -17.59 -1.80
C ILE A 396 -20.51 -18.17 -2.70
N ASN A 397 -19.50 -18.83 -2.14
CA ASN A 397 -18.46 -19.51 -2.91
C ASN A 397 -19.04 -20.57 -3.85
N GLU A 398 -19.96 -21.40 -3.36
CA GLU A 398 -20.66 -22.42 -4.15
C GLU A 398 -21.40 -21.80 -5.36
N LEU A 399 -22.07 -20.66 -5.17
CA LEU A 399 -22.79 -19.97 -6.23
C LEU A 399 -21.86 -19.37 -7.29
N ILE A 400 -20.76 -18.71 -6.86
CA ILE A 400 -19.77 -18.13 -7.78
C ILE A 400 -19.09 -19.23 -8.59
N THR A 401 -18.58 -20.27 -7.93
CA THR A 401 -17.96 -21.42 -8.60
C THR A 401 -18.98 -22.17 -9.48
N GLY A 402 -20.25 -22.18 -9.10
CA GLY A 402 -21.36 -22.66 -9.90
C GLY A 402 -21.59 -21.86 -11.19
N ILE A 403 -21.47 -20.54 -11.16
CA ILE A 403 -21.52 -19.68 -12.36
C ILE A 403 -20.36 -20.03 -13.31
N LEU A 404 -19.14 -20.17 -12.78
CA LEU A 404 -17.96 -20.57 -13.57
C LEU A 404 -18.13 -21.95 -14.22
N LYS A 405 -18.77 -22.90 -13.52
CA LYS A 405 -19.12 -24.22 -14.08
C LYS A 405 -20.18 -24.13 -15.18
N THR A 406 -21.17 -23.25 -15.03
CA THR A 406 -22.24 -23.05 -16.02
C THR A 406 -21.73 -22.35 -17.29
N MET A 407 -20.73 -21.48 -17.16
CA MET A 407 -20.13 -20.69 -18.23
C MET A 407 -18.63 -21.05 -18.40
N PRO A 408 -18.28 -22.10 -19.15
CA PRO A 408 -16.90 -22.61 -19.20
C PRO A 408 -15.85 -21.64 -19.78
N ARG A 409 -16.28 -20.60 -20.51
CA ARG A 409 -15.40 -19.52 -21.03
C ARG A 409 -15.27 -18.34 -20.07
N ALA A 410 -15.86 -18.42 -18.88
CA ALA A 410 -15.80 -17.34 -17.91
C ALA A 410 -14.38 -17.17 -17.37
N GLN A 411 -13.88 -15.94 -17.43
CA GLN A 411 -12.63 -15.53 -16.81
C GLN A 411 -12.94 -14.88 -15.47
N TYR A 412 -12.16 -15.20 -14.44
CA TYR A 412 -12.35 -14.66 -13.09
C TYR A 412 -11.15 -13.81 -12.69
N VAL A 413 -11.40 -12.55 -12.37
CA VAL A 413 -10.38 -11.61 -11.89
C VAL A 413 -10.85 -11.03 -10.56
N GLY A 414 -10.18 -11.43 -9.48
CA GLY A 414 -10.39 -10.84 -8.17
C GLY A 414 -9.66 -9.52 -8.03
N TYR A 415 -10.29 -8.51 -7.45
CA TYR A 415 -9.68 -7.25 -7.06
C TYR A 415 -9.71 -7.12 -5.54
N THR A 416 -8.57 -6.80 -4.94
CA THR A 416 -8.50 -6.55 -3.49
C THR A 416 -7.34 -5.61 -3.15
N ALA A 417 -7.38 -5.01 -1.96
CA ALA A 417 -6.21 -4.38 -1.36
C ALA A 417 -5.45 -5.31 -0.41
N THR A 418 -6.07 -6.38 0.09
CA THR A 418 -5.51 -7.25 1.13
C THR A 418 -5.59 -8.70 0.66
N PRO A 419 -4.57 -9.18 -0.09
CA PRO A 419 -4.62 -10.42 -0.85
C PRO A 419 -4.47 -11.68 -0.01
N PHE A 420 -4.12 -11.55 1.27
CA PHE A 420 -3.71 -12.66 2.13
C PHE A 420 -4.71 -13.82 2.12
N ALA A 421 -6.00 -13.54 2.26
CA ALA A 421 -7.01 -14.57 2.26
C ALA A 421 -7.16 -15.28 0.90
N ASN A 422 -6.96 -14.57 -0.22
CA ASN A 422 -7.06 -15.14 -1.57
C ASN A 422 -5.91 -16.10 -1.87
N VAL A 423 -4.68 -15.76 -1.44
CA VAL A 423 -3.51 -16.62 -1.62
C VAL A 423 -3.47 -17.79 -0.62
N PHE A 424 -4.34 -17.78 0.39
CA PHE A 424 -4.54 -18.91 1.33
C PHE A 424 -5.60 -19.93 0.89
N ILE A 425 -6.28 -19.70 -0.24
CA ILE A 425 -7.17 -20.71 -0.84
C ILE A 425 -6.31 -21.91 -1.28
N ASP A 426 -6.89 -23.11 -1.20
CA ASP A 426 -6.21 -24.35 -1.57
C ASP A 426 -5.84 -24.37 -3.08
N PRO A 427 -4.53 -24.39 -3.44
CA PRO A 427 -4.07 -24.45 -4.82
C PRO A 427 -4.31 -25.81 -5.47
N ASP A 428 -4.77 -26.84 -4.77
CA ASP A 428 -5.11 -28.15 -5.35
C ASP A 428 -6.62 -28.34 -5.57
N ASP A 429 -7.45 -27.33 -5.23
CA ASP A 429 -8.89 -27.32 -5.59
C ASP A 429 -9.14 -26.56 -6.91
N PRO A 430 -9.15 -27.22 -8.09
CA PRO A 430 -9.38 -26.56 -9.37
C PRO A 430 -10.80 -26.00 -9.50
N GLY A 431 -11.71 -26.30 -8.57
CA GLY A 431 -13.04 -25.70 -8.51
C GLY A 431 -13.11 -24.36 -7.77
N ASP A 432 -12.11 -24.02 -6.94
CA ASP A 432 -12.13 -22.84 -6.05
C ASP A 432 -11.37 -21.61 -6.58
N LEU A 433 -11.58 -20.45 -5.99
CA LEU A 433 -11.16 -19.15 -6.53
C LEU A 433 -9.67 -18.80 -6.30
N TYR A 434 -8.80 -19.80 -6.09
CA TYR A 434 -7.35 -19.57 -5.98
C TYR A 434 -6.83 -18.92 -7.27
N PRO A 435 -6.00 -17.85 -7.18
CA PRO A 435 -5.50 -17.12 -8.35
C PRO A 435 -4.36 -17.88 -9.04
N ARG A 436 -4.69 -19.03 -9.63
CA ARG A 436 -3.74 -20.00 -10.22
C ARG A 436 -2.85 -19.41 -11.30
N ASN A 437 -3.36 -18.50 -12.10
CA ASN A 437 -2.72 -18.09 -13.35
C ASN A 437 -1.84 -16.85 -13.17
N PHE A 438 -2.28 -15.88 -12.38
CA PHE A 438 -1.50 -14.67 -12.13
C PHE A 438 -1.89 -13.93 -10.86
N VAL A 439 -0.91 -13.26 -10.27
CA VAL A 439 -1.12 -12.17 -9.31
C VAL A 439 -0.45 -10.92 -9.88
N LEU A 440 -1.22 -9.85 -10.04
CA LEU A 440 -0.77 -8.57 -10.60
C LEU A 440 -0.84 -7.49 -9.52
N MET A 441 0.30 -6.85 -9.23
CA MET A 441 0.35 -5.72 -8.29
C MET A 441 0.13 -4.41 -9.06
N LEU A 442 -0.89 -3.64 -8.70
CA LEU A 442 -1.06 -2.30 -9.23
C LEU A 442 -0.03 -1.36 -8.60
N ASP A 443 0.50 -0.47 -9.43
CA ASP A 443 1.40 0.60 -9.02
C ASP A 443 0.67 1.60 -8.12
N LYS A 444 1.45 2.25 -7.25
CA LYS A 444 0.96 3.34 -6.41
C LYS A 444 0.63 4.53 -7.32
N PRO A 445 -0.62 5.01 -7.39
CA PRO A 445 -0.97 6.15 -8.24
C PRO A 445 -0.30 7.44 -7.74
N ASP A 446 -0.01 8.35 -8.66
CA ASP A 446 0.52 9.67 -8.31
C ASP A 446 -0.48 10.45 -7.44
N GLY A 447 0.01 11.12 -6.40
CA GLY A 447 -0.84 11.87 -5.47
C GLY A 447 -1.60 11.02 -4.44
N TYR A 448 -1.55 9.69 -4.52
CA TYR A 448 -2.09 8.81 -3.48
C TYR A 448 -1.24 8.88 -2.20
N ARG A 449 -1.90 9.10 -1.06
CA ARG A 449 -1.28 9.08 0.28
C ARG A 449 -1.65 7.78 0.97
N GLY A 450 -0.73 6.83 0.89
CA GLY A 450 -0.83 5.55 1.58
C GLY A 450 -0.20 5.62 2.96
N ALA A 451 0.02 4.44 3.52
CA ALA A 451 0.43 4.32 4.90
C ALA A 451 1.88 4.81 5.15
N GLU A 452 2.81 4.61 4.19
CA GLU A 452 4.15 5.23 4.15
C GLU A 452 4.15 6.77 4.35
N TRP A 453 3.04 7.43 4.02
CA TRP A 453 2.94 8.89 4.17
C TRP A 453 2.70 9.33 5.61
N PHE A 454 2.03 8.49 6.41
CA PHE A 454 1.57 8.85 7.75
C PHE A 454 2.40 8.21 8.86
N HIS A 455 3.17 7.17 8.56
CA HIS A 455 3.90 6.35 9.54
C HIS A 455 5.40 6.29 9.23
N ASP A 456 6.24 6.15 10.25
CA ASP A 456 7.71 6.21 10.11
C ASP A 456 8.41 4.85 10.06
N ARG A 457 7.73 3.76 10.45
CA ARG A 457 8.37 2.43 10.65
C ARG A 457 8.94 1.76 9.39
N LEU A 458 8.74 2.35 8.20
CA LEU A 458 9.32 1.87 6.95
C LEU A 458 10.67 2.52 6.62
N ASN A 459 11.05 3.58 7.34
CA ASN A 459 12.33 4.26 7.19
C ASN A 459 13.11 4.21 8.51
N PHE A 460 13.80 3.10 8.77
CA PHE A 460 14.84 3.06 9.80
C PHE A 460 16.10 3.82 9.38
N THR A 461 16.00 5.05 8.87
CA THR A 461 17.13 6.01 8.84
C THR A 461 17.15 6.81 10.15
N ASP A 462 18.22 7.41 10.65
CA ASP A 462 19.64 7.08 10.70
C ASP A 462 20.30 7.89 11.85
N ASP A 463 19.53 8.49 12.78
CA ASP A 463 20.05 9.36 13.85
C ASP A 463 19.23 9.29 15.16
N ASP A 464 19.90 9.60 16.28
CA ASP A 464 19.32 10.07 17.56
C ASP A 464 18.77 11.51 17.42
N GLU A 465 18.18 11.85 16.28
CA GLU A 465 17.47 13.13 16.13
C GLU A 465 16.18 13.05 16.94
N GLU A 466 15.95 14.06 17.79
CA GLU A 466 14.65 14.19 18.44
C GLU A 466 13.57 14.25 17.35
N PRO A 467 12.50 13.45 17.49
CA PRO A 467 11.42 13.47 16.53
C PRO A 467 10.75 14.86 16.59
N THR A 468 10.68 15.49 15.42
CA THR A 468 10.06 16.80 15.20
C THR A 468 9.08 16.70 14.04
N ILE A 469 8.19 17.69 13.91
CA ILE A 469 7.25 17.78 12.79
C ILE A 469 7.96 17.80 11.41
N ASP A 470 9.20 18.28 11.35
CA ASP A 470 9.96 18.39 10.10
C ASP A 470 10.62 17.07 9.67
N ASN A 471 10.93 16.16 10.60
CA ASN A 471 11.69 14.92 10.34
C ASN A 471 10.96 13.61 10.71
N CYS A 472 9.75 13.68 11.28
CA CYS A 472 8.97 12.54 11.76
C CYS A 472 7.49 12.64 11.34
N ARG A 473 7.02 11.70 10.53
CA ARG A 473 5.62 11.66 10.01
C ARG A 473 4.62 11.45 11.13
N SER A 474 4.97 10.63 12.11
CA SER A 474 4.15 10.34 13.27
C SER A 474 3.94 11.60 14.12
N GLU A 475 4.98 12.42 14.30
CA GLU A 475 4.85 13.73 14.96
C GLU A 475 3.98 14.70 14.16
N ALA A 476 4.07 14.68 12.83
CA ALA A 476 3.24 15.53 11.98
C ALA A 476 1.75 15.13 12.02
N PHE A 477 1.44 13.83 11.95
CA PHE A 477 0.08 13.36 11.63
C PHE A 477 -0.62 12.55 12.73
N ILE A 478 0.09 12.00 13.71
CA ILE A 478 -0.46 11.07 14.71
C ILE A 478 -0.55 11.74 16.10
N ARG A 479 -1.70 11.59 16.76
CA ARG A 479 -1.97 12.08 18.11
C ARG A 479 -2.35 10.91 18.99
N TYR A 480 -1.46 10.55 19.91
CA TYR A 480 -1.67 9.38 20.76
C TYR A 480 -2.84 9.57 21.73
N LEU A 481 -3.67 8.53 21.80
CA LEU A 481 -4.77 8.42 22.76
C LEU A 481 -4.35 7.57 23.96
N ALA A 482 -4.97 7.81 25.10
CA ALA A 482 -4.81 6.96 26.27
C ALA A 482 -5.22 5.52 25.97
N GLU A 483 -4.39 4.56 26.39
CA GLU A 483 -4.68 3.14 26.25
C GLU A 483 -5.96 2.76 27.03
N GLU A 484 -6.65 1.70 26.59
CA GLU A 484 -7.82 1.20 27.31
C GLU A 484 -7.45 0.84 28.75
N LEU A 485 -8.35 1.15 29.68
CA LEU A 485 -8.17 0.88 31.10
C LEU A 485 -8.15 -0.65 31.32
N VAL A 486 -6.96 -1.23 31.56
CA VAL A 486 -6.78 -2.63 31.96
C VAL A 486 -6.71 -2.67 33.49
N VAL A 487 -7.80 -3.08 34.13
CA VAL A 487 -7.85 -3.19 35.60
C VAL A 487 -7.83 -4.66 35.99
N ASP A 488 -6.93 -5.01 36.90
CA ASP A 488 -6.96 -6.29 37.59
C ASP A 488 -8.11 -6.28 38.61
N GLU A 489 -9.25 -6.84 38.21
CA GLU A 489 -10.46 -6.91 39.03
C GLU A 489 -10.25 -7.74 40.32
N GLU A 490 -9.25 -8.62 40.38
CA GLU A 490 -8.99 -9.45 41.55
C GLU A 490 -8.20 -8.69 42.64
N ASN A 491 -7.45 -7.66 42.28
CA ASN A 491 -6.56 -6.92 43.18
C ASN A 491 -6.93 -5.43 43.40
N THR A 492 -7.93 -4.91 42.70
CA THR A 492 -8.32 -3.49 42.77
C THR A 492 -9.58 -3.28 43.63
N SER A 493 -9.54 -2.36 44.60
CA SER A 493 -10.73 -2.03 45.39
C SER A 493 -11.81 -1.32 44.55
N GLU A 494 -13.10 -1.51 44.87
CA GLU A 494 -14.22 -0.85 44.15
C GLU A 494 -14.08 0.68 44.06
N ALA A 495 -13.58 1.32 45.12
CA ALA A 495 -13.37 2.77 45.15
C ALA A 495 -12.25 3.22 44.20
N GLN A 496 -11.19 2.42 44.09
CA GLN A 496 -10.08 2.71 43.18
C GLN A 496 -10.49 2.48 41.72
N LEU A 497 -11.23 1.39 41.45
CA LEU A 497 -11.80 1.11 40.14
C LEU A 497 -12.71 2.24 39.65
N GLN A 498 -13.54 2.80 40.55
CA GLN A 498 -14.43 3.91 40.22
C GLN A 498 -13.64 5.20 39.89
N ALA A 499 -12.61 5.51 40.67
CA ALA A 499 -11.76 6.69 40.43
C ALA A 499 -10.99 6.58 39.10
N GLU A 500 -10.47 5.39 38.77
CA GLU A 500 -9.77 5.13 37.50
C GLU A 500 -10.72 5.24 36.30
N LYS A 501 -11.95 4.74 36.41
CA LYS A 501 -12.99 4.90 35.38
C LYS A 501 -13.39 6.35 35.16
N GLU A 502 -13.54 7.13 36.24
CA GLU A 502 -13.86 8.56 36.16
C GLU A 502 -12.73 9.36 35.51
N ALA A 503 -11.47 9.06 35.87
CA ALA A 503 -10.30 9.69 35.25
C ALA A 503 -10.22 9.38 33.75
N PHE A 504 -10.40 8.11 33.37
CA PHE A 504 -10.42 7.69 31.96
C PHE A 504 -11.55 8.35 31.17
N PHE A 505 -12.75 8.46 31.76
CA PHE A 505 -13.89 9.12 31.12
C PHE A 505 -13.62 10.60 30.83
N GLU A 506 -13.02 11.32 31.78
CA GLU A 506 -12.67 12.73 31.58
C GLU A 506 -11.57 12.91 30.52
N GLU A 507 -10.55 12.05 30.55
CA GLU A 507 -9.50 12.03 29.52
C GLU A 507 -10.07 11.75 28.12
N HIS A 508 -10.93 10.73 28.01
CA HIS A 508 -11.63 10.39 26.77
C HIS A 508 -12.46 11.59 26.25
N ARG A 509 -13.20 12.28 27.12
CA ARG A 509 -13.94 13.49 26.76
C ARG A 509 -13.02 14.61 26.24
N CYS A 510 -11.86 14.83 26.88
CA CYS A 510 -10.87 15.80 26.43
C CYS A 510 -10.24 15.44 25.07
N GLU A 511 -10.01 14.17 24.80
CA GLU A 511 -9.54 13.68 23.50
C GLU A 511 -10.54 13.94 22.38
N LEU A 512 -11.82 13.58 22.59
CA LEU A 512 -12.90 13.84 21.63
C LEU A 512 -13.05 15.35 21.37
N GLN A 513 -12.91 16.18 22.40
CA GLN A 513 -12.92 17.64 22.24
C GLN A 513 -11.78 18.12 21.34
N ARG A 514 -10.54 17.66 21.57
CA ARG A 514 -9.38 18.02 20.74
C ARG A 514 -9.58 17.59 19.28
N ALA A 515 -10.10 16.39 19.05
CA ALA A 515 -10.38 15.89 17.71
C ALA A 515 -11.48 16.71 17.00
N LEU A 516 -12.53 17.11 17.73
CA LEU A 516 -13.60 17.96 17.20
C LEU A 516 -13.11 19.38 16.88
N ASP A 517 -12.28 19.97 17.74
CA ASP A 517 -11.63 21.25 17.49
C ASP A 517 -10.75 21.19 16.23
N MET A 518 -9.97 20.12 16.06
CA MET A 518 -9.16 19.87 14.86
C MET A 518 -10.02 19.76 13.59
N PHE A 519 -11.18 19.11 13.66
CA PHE A 519 -12.11 19.01 12.54
C PHE A 519 -12.62 20.38 12.09
N VAL A 520 -12.96 21.28 13.02
CA VAL A 520 -13.38 22.65 12.68
C VAL A 520 -12.22 23.47 12.13
N LEU A 521 -11.02 23.37 12.72
CA LEU A 521 -9.83 24.09 12.24
C LEU A 521 -9.45 23.69 10.82
N THR A 522 -9.41 22.40 10.52
CA THR A 522 -9.07 21.90 9.18
C THR A 522 -10.13 22.31 8.15
N GLY A 523 -11.40 22.41 8.54
CA GLY A 523 -12.46 22.99 7.72
C GLY A 523 -12.25 24.49 7.44
N ALA A 524 -11.82 25.26 8.43
CA ALA A 524 -11.49 26.67 8.27
C ALA A 524 -10.31 26.87 7.31
N VAL A 525 -9.28 26.03 7.39
CA VAL A 525 -8.12 26.09 6.47
C VAL A 525 -8.55 25.75 5.04
N LYS A 526 -9.43 24.76 4.84
CA LYS A 526 -10.01 24.49 3.51
C LYS A 526 -10.72 25.72 2.94
N LYS A 527 -11.59 26.38 3.72
CA LYS A 527 -12.27 27.62 3.30
C LYS A 527 -11.30 28.77 3.02
N TYR A 528 -10.22 28.87 3.79
CA TYR A 528 -9.14 29.82 3.51
C TYR A 528 -8.48 29.53 2.15
N ARG A 529 -8.16 28.27 1.87
CA ARG A 529 -7.55 27.85 0.60
C ARG A 529 -8.45 28.10 -0.61
N GLU A 530 -9.74 27.78 -0.52
CA GLU A 530 -10.72 28.06 -1.61
C GLU A 530 -10.80 29.56 -1.95
N GLU A 531 -10.65 30.44 -0.95
CA GLU A 531 -10.68 31.89 -1.18
C GLU A 531 -9.37 32.42 -1.78
N LYS A 532 -8.22 31.83 -1.42
CA LYS A 532 -6.90 32.26 -1.90
C LYS A 532 -6.51 31.66 -3.24
N ASP A 533 -7.02 30.48 -3.54
CA ASP A 533 -6.75 29.76 -4.79
C ASP A 533 -8.07 29.18 -5.35
N PRO A 534 -8.68 29.83 -6.35
CA PRO A 534 -9.92 29.36 -6.97
C PRO A 534 -9.81 28.01 -7.68
N GLU A 535 -8.60 27.50 -7.94
CA GLU A 535 -8.41 26.15 -8.49
C GLU A 535 -8.63 25.05 -7.43
N LEU A 536 -8.62 25.42 -6.14
CA LEU A 536 -8.93 24.52 -5.03
C LEU A 536 -10.41 24.59 -4.66
N SER A 537 -11.09 23.46 -4.74
CA SER A 537 -12.46 23.30 -4.26
C SER A 537 -12.61 22.01 -3.46
N PHE A 538 -13.24 22.07 -2.29
CA PHE A 538 -13.42 20.94 -1.40
C PHE A 538 -14.90 20.58 -1.26
N LYS A 539 -15.36 19.63 -2.08
CA LYS A 539 -16.72 19.08 -2.04
C LYS A 539 -17.05 18.43 -0.68
N HIS A 540 -16.06 17.79 -0.05
CA HIS A 540 -16.24 17.02 1.18
C HIS A 540 -15.29 17.43 2.31
N HIS A 541 -15.79 17.37 3.54
CA HIS A 541 -15.03 17.58 4.77
C HIS A 541 -15.56 16.71 5.90
N THR A 542 -14.84 15.65 6.25
CA THR A 542 -15.35 14.64 7.17
C THR A 542 -14.41 14.34 8.33
N MET A 543 -15.01 13.91 9.43
CA MET A 543 -14.33 13.31 10.57
C MET A 543 -14.93 11.92 10.80
N LEU A 544 -14.09 10.92 11.04
CA LEU A 544 -14.51 9.56 11.34
C LEU A 544 -14.17 9.22 12.80
N VAL A 545 -15.15 8.73 13.54
CA VAL A 545 -15.00 8.31 14.93
C VAL A 545 -15.39 6.84 15.07
N HIS A 546 -14.41 6.01 15.40
CA HIS A 546 -14.56 4.57 15.52
C HIS A 546 -13.97 4.06 16.84
N GLU A 547 -14.84 3.86 17.82
CA GLU A 547 -14.44 3.35 19.15
C GLU A 547 -14.57 1.84 19.28
N GLY A 548 -15.61 1.24 18.68
CA GLY A 548 -15.85 -0.20 18.82
C GLY A 548 -16.89 -0.71 17.82
N VAL A 549 -17.38 -1.93 18.06
CA VAL A 549 -18.51 -2.49 17.29
C VAL A 549 -19.84 -2.42 18.05
N ASP A 550 -19.78 -2.09 19.35
CA ASP A 550 -20.93 -1.98 20.24
C ASP A 550 -21.68 -0.68 19.98
N THR A 551 -22.99 -0.78 19.74
CA THR A 551 -23.88 0.37 19.55
C THR A 551 -23.94 1.26 20.78
N HIS A 552 -23.80 0.70 21.99
CA HIS A 552 -23.81 1.49 23.23
C HIS A 552 -22.62 2.46 23.30
N LEU A 553 -21.44 2.02 22.84
CA LEU A 553 -20.28 2.90 22.73
C LEU A 553 -20.60 4.05 21.78
N HIS A 554 -21.13 3.76 20.59
CA HIS A 554 -21.47 4.81 19.62
C HIS A 554 -22.52 5.80 20.16
N ASP A 555 -23.50 5.34 20.92
CA ASP A 555 -24.52 6.20 21.54
C ASP A 555 -23.88 7.17 22.55
N GLU A 556 -22.97 6.66 23.37
CA GLU A 556 -22.23 7.45 24.35
C GLU A 556 -21.30 8.47 23.68
N THR A 557 -20.49 8.05 22.70
CA THR A 557 -19.62 8.94 21.92
C THR A 557 -20.42 10.05 21.25
N THR A 558 -21.55 9.69 20.62
CA THR A 558 -22.42 10.63 19.91
C THR A 558 -23.01 11.65 20.88
N ARG A 559 -23.42 11.22 22.08
CA ARG A 559 -23.89 12.12 23.13
C ARG A 559 -22.80 13.11 23.55
N ILE A 560 -21.58 12.62 23.82
CA ILE A 560 -20.45 13.45 24.22
C ILE A 560 -20.12 14.48 23.13
N LEU A 561 -20.00 14.05 21.87
CA LEU A 561 -19.70 14.95 20.75
C LEU A 561 -20.79 16.00 20.54
N ARG A 562 -22.07 15.64 20.69
CA ARG A 562 -23.19 16.61 20.57
C ARG A 562 -23.15 17.65 21.67
N GLU A 563 -22.87 17.23 22.90
CA GLU A 563 -22.70 18.14 24.03
C GLU A 563 -21.51 19.09 23.83
N LEU A 564 -20.37 18.55 23.39
CA LEU A 564 -19.18 19.33 23.05
C LEU A 564 -19.50 20.33 21.93
N TRP A 565 -20.13 19.91 20.84
CA TRP A 565 -20.50 20.79 19.73
C TRP A 565 -21.32 22.01 20.19
N THR A 566 -22.32 21.79 21.06
CA THR A 566 -23.16 22.88 21.59
C THR A 566 -22.38 23.78 22.56
N THR A 567 -21.57 23.20 23.45
CA THR A 567 -20.89 23.95 24.52
C THR A 567 -19.66 24.73 24.03
N ARG A 568 -18.98 24.25 22.98
CA ARG A 568 -17.80 24.91 22.41
C ARG A 568 -18.14 26.21 21.68
N GLY A 569 -19.35 26.33 21.13
CA GLY A 569 -19.85 27.59 20.58
C GLY A 569 -19.12 28.07 19.32
N TYR A 570 -18.75 27.17 18.41
CA TYR A 570 -17.99 27.49 17.19
C TYR A 570 -18.63 28.59 16.32
N GLY A 571 -19.96 28.68 16.30
CA GLY A 571 -20.70 29.71 15.54
C GLY A 571 -20.73 31.11 16.19
N ALA A 572 -20.21 31.28 17.41
CA ALA A 572 -20.25 32.56 18.13
C ALA A 572 -19.19 33.58 17.64
N GLY A 573 -18.22 33.15 16.83
CA GLY A 573 -17.13 34.01 16.33
C GLY A 573 -16.14 34.49 17.39
N LEU A 574 -16.25 33.98 18.63
CA LEU A 574 -15.34 34.31 19.74
C LEU A 574 -14.05 33.47 19.65
N PRO A 575 -12.88 34.02 20.01
CA PRO A 575 -11.65 33.25 20.11
C PRO A 575 -11.79 32.12 21.15
N ILE A 576 -11.46 30.90 20.74
CA ILE A 576 -11.42 29.72 21.61
C ILE A 576 -9.93 29.42 21.90
N PRO A 577 -9.41 29.68 23.11
CA PRO A 577 -7.98 29.61 23.40
C PRO A 577 -7.34 28.26 23.06
N GLN A 578 -8.03 27.14 23.34
CA GLN A 578 -7.51 25.81 23.03
C GLN A 578 -7.40 25.56 21.52
N MET A 579 -8.30 26.13 20.70
CA MET A 579 -8.19 26.04 19.24
C MET A 579 -7.05 26.88 18.70
N GLN A 580 -6.82 28.06 19.29
CA GLN A 580 -5.68 28.90 18.92
C GLN A 580 -4.36 28.17 19.20
N GLU A 581 -4.23 27.60 20.40
CA GLU A 581 -3.06 26.81 20.77
C GLU A 581 -2.87 25.60 19.83
N LEU A 582 -3.95 24.88 19.52
CA LEU A 582 -3.92 23.75 18.59
C LEU A 582 -3.50 24.18 17.17
N PHE A 583 -3.99 25.32 16.69
CA PHE A 583 -3.55 25.87 15.40
C PHE A 583 -2.06 26.24 15.41
N GLU A 584 -1.59 26.97 16.42
CA GLU A 584 -0.23 27.50 16.48
C GLU A 584 0.83 26.42 16.75
N LYS A 585 0.50 25.38 17.52
CA LYS A 585 1.45 24.33 17.92
C LYS A 585 1.41 23.08 17.04
N ASP A 586 0.34 22.85 16.30
CA ASP A 586 0.15 21.64 15.50
C ASP A 586 -0.11 21.97 14.02
N VAL A 587 -1.25 22.59 13.72
CA VAL A 587 -1.69 22.75 12.31
C VAL A 587 -0.72 23.64 11.53
N LEU A 588 -0.37 24.81 12.06
CA LEU A 588 0.48 25.78 11.40
C LEU A 588 1.92 25.27 11.17
N PRO A 589 2.61 24.67 12.16
CA PRO A 589 3.92 24.06 11.93
C PRO A 589 3.90 22.98 10.85
N VAL A 590 2.90 22.09 10.84
CA VAL A 590 2.81 21.02 9.82
C VAL A 590 2.61 21.61 8.42
N MET A 591 1.80 22.67 8.28
CA MET A 591 1.63 23.37 7.00
C MET A 591 2.91 24.09 6.54
N LYS A 592 3.74 24.56 7.49
CA LYS A 592 4.95 25.36 7.26
C LYS A 592 6.25 24.55 7.18
N ALA A 593 6.24 23.27 7.50
CA ALA A 593 7.42 22.40 7.49
C ALA A 593 8.25 22.58 6.20
N GLY A 594 9.44 23.13 6.36
CA GLY A 594 10.01 24.20 5.51
C GLY A 594 10.75 23.81 4.22
N ASP A 595 10.52 22.62 3.66
CA ASP A 595 11.09 22.19 2.37
C ASP A 595 10.03 21.56 1.43
N GLY A 596 8.73 21.78 1.70
CA GLY A 596 7.65 21.15 0.94
C GLY A 596 7.47 19.65 1.26
N SER A 597 8.01 19.20 2.39
CA SER A 597 7.99 17.79 2.82
C SER A 597 6.56 17.23 2.93
N TRP A 598 5.60 18.06 3.36
CA TRP A 598 4.21 17.66 3.61
C TRP A 598 3.17 18.49 2.84
N SER A 599 3.46 19.77 2.62
CA SER A 599 2.61 20.70 1.89
C SER A 599 3.21 20.98 0.51
N GLU A 600 2.39 20.88 -0.55
CA GLU A 600 2.73 21.55 -1.80
C GLU A 600 2.56 23.07 -1.58
N ASP A 601 2.91 23.93 -2.56
CA ASP A 601 2.83 25.41 -2.54
C ASP A 601 1.38 25.98 -2.34
N TRP A 602 0.58 25.36 -1.47
CA TRP A 602 -0.78 25.71 -1.11
C TRP A 602 -0.82 26.98 -0.25
N PRO A 603 -1.91 27.76 -0.30
CA PRO A 603 -2.10 28.88 0.61
C PRO A 603 -2.07 28.43 2.08
N VAL A 604 -1.23 29.09 2.88
CA VAL A 604 -1.09 28.86 4.32
C VAL A 604 -1.41 30.16 5.07
N PRO A 605 -2.34 30.15 6.04
CA PRO A 605 -2.58 31.32 6.89
C PRO A 605 -1.36 31.59 7.77
N GLU A 606 -0.90 32.84 7.84
CA GLU A 606 0.31 33.21 8.58
C GLU A 606 0.10 33.26 10.09
N SER A 607 -1.15 33.44 10.52
CA SER A 607 -1.52 33.65 11.93
C SER A 607 -2.96 33.23 12.23
N TRP A 608 -3.26 33.08 13.52
CA TRP A 608 -4.62 32.81 14.01
C TRP A 608 -5.62 33.86 13.52
N GLN A 609 -5.24 35.14 13.53
CA GLN A 609 -6.09 36.26 13.15
C GLN A 609 -6.52 36.20 11.69
N GLU A 610 -5.67 35.63 10.82
CA GLU A 610 -5.98 35.42 9.41
C GLU A 610 -6.96 34.26 9.20
N LEU A 611 -6.83 33.19 10.01
CA LEU A 611 -7.71 32.02 9.93
C LEU A 611 -9.08 32.25 10.60
N GLN A 612 -9.14 33.06 11.66
CA GLN A 612 -10.33 33.27 12.49
C GLN A 612 -11.63 33.57 11.71
N PRO A 613 -11.65 34.43 10.66
CA PRO A 613 -12.87 34.69 9.88
C PRO A 613 -13.42 33.45 9.16
N TYR A 614 -12.57 32.47 8.86
CA TYR A 614 -12.93 31.26 8.12
C TYR A 614 -13.51 30.17 9.02
N ILE A 615 -13.37 30.29 10.35
CA ILE A 615 -14.00 29.37 11.31
C ILE A 615 -15.52 29.45 11.20
N ILE A 616 -16.07 30.67 11.06
CA ILE A 616 -17.52 30.88 10.88
C ILE A 616 -17.97 30.32 9.53
N LYS A 617 -17.23 30.57 8.44
CA LYS A 617 -17.53 30.01 7.12
C LYS A 617 -17.54 28.48 7.12
N ALA A 618 -16.58 27.87 7.81
CA ALA A 618 -16.55 26.42 7.98
C ALA A 618 -17.73 25.93 8.82
N TYR A 619 -18.06 26.61 9.92
CA TYR A 619 -19.22 26.28 10.75
C TYR A 619 -20.54 26.34 9.96
N GLU A 620 -20.75 27.38 9.15
CA GLU A 620 -21.93 27.53 8.28
C GLU A 620 -22.02 26.37 7.28
N GLU A 621 -20.92 26.00 6.62
CA GLU A 621 -20.90 24.87 5.68
C GLU A 621 -21.17 23.54 6.40
N ILE A 622 -20.54 23.30 7.57
CA ILE A 622 -20.77 22.09 8.39
C ILE A 622 -22.24 21.98 8.83
N THR A 623 -22.93 23.11 9.00
CA THR A 623 -24.30 23.15 9.53
C THR A 623 -25.40 23.27 8.47
N THR A 624 -25.05 23.44 7.19
CA THR A 624 -25.99 23.74 6.08
C THR A 624 -27.17 22.75 5.98
N ASP A 625 -26.93 21.45 6.22
CA ASP A 625 -27.96 20.39 6.13
C ASP A 625 -28.16 19.65 7.46
N THR A 626 -28.22 20.36 8.58
CA THR A 626 -28.37 19.75 9.93
C THR A 626 -29.80 19.77 10.47
N SER A 627 -30.76 20.34 9.73
CA SER A 627 -32.17 20.47 10.13
C SER A 627 -32.83 19.12 10.42
N GLU A 628 -32.51 18.08 9.66
CA GLU A 628 -33.03 16.72 9.84
C GLU A 628 -32.35 15.96 11.00
N SER A 629 -31.14 16.37 11.40
CA SER A 629 -30.34 15.74 12.47
C SER A 629 -30.40 16.49 13.82
N GLY A 630 -31.44 17.30 14.03
CA GLY A 630 -31.61 18.07 15.26
C GLY A 630 -30.60 19.21 15.45
N GLY A 631 -30.05 19.75 14.35
CA GLY A 631 -29.11 20.88 14.36
C GLY A 631 -27.66 20.50 14.65
N SER A 632 -27.30 19.21 14.59
CA SER A 632 -25.94 18.72 14.81
C SER A 632 -25.32 18.14 13.52
N PRO A 633 -24.02 18.38 13.24
CA PRO A 633 -23.32 17.74 12.12
C PRO A 633 -22.89 16.29 12.41
N ILE A 634 -23.24 15.76 13.59
CA ILE A 634 -22.83 14.44 14.06
C ILE A 634 -23.87 13.40 13.64
N LEU A 635 -23.44 12.50 12.77
CA LEU A 635 -24.23 11.44 12.18
C LEU A 635 -23.72 10.09 12.71
N GLN A 636 -24.58 9.37 13.40
CA GLN A 636 -24.29 8.04 13.92
C GLN A 636 -24.73 6.98 12.89
N ILE A 637 -23.87 5.99 12.63
CA ILE A 637 -24.09 4.93 11.64
C ILE A 637 -23.97 3.58 12.35
N ASN A 638 -25.12 2.98 12.67
CA ASN A 638 -25.20 1.70 13.40
C ASN A 638 -25.50 0.50 12.50
N THR A 639 -25.16 -0.70 12.99
CA THR A 639 -25.39 -1.98 12.32
C THR A 639 -26.80 -2.50 12.61
N GLY A 640 -27.83 -1.82 12.11
CA GLY A 640 -29.23 -2.25 12.21
C GLY A 640 -30.19 -1.12 11.86
N ASP A 641 -31.11 -1.40 10.94
CA ASP A 641 -32.21 -0.57 10.42
C ASP A 641 -31.85 0.74 9.69
N ASN A 642 -32.31 0.84 8.44
CA ASN A 642 -32.13 1.88 7.43
C ASN A 642 -30.76 1.98 6.73
N SER A 643 -30.77 1.68 5.42
CA SER A 643 -29.70 1.99 4.46
C SER A 643 -29.58 3.49 4.17
N ASP A 644 -30.61 4.26 4.51
CA ASP A 644 -30.77 5.67 4.14
C ASP A 644 -29.98 6.63 5.05
N GLU A 645 -29.33 6.13 6.10
CA GLU A 645 -28.56 6.97 7.04
C GLU A 645 -27.10 7.19 6.63
N MET A 646 -26.57 6.49 5.60
CA MET A 646 -25.19 6.72 5.15
C MET A 646 -25.12 7.89 4.15
N PRO A 647 -24.19 8.84 4.32
CA PRO A 647 -24.08 9.95 3.39
C PRO A 647 -23.67 9.43 2.00
N ASN A 648 -24.23 9.98 0.95
CA ASN A 648 -23.81 9.65 -0.39
C ASN A 648 -22.75 10.64 -0.85
N PHE A 649 -21.48 10.23 -0.86
CA PHE A 649 -20.37 11.07 -1.33
C PHE A 649 -20.43 11.36 -2.84
N GLU A 650 -21.16 10.55 -3.61
CA GLU A 650 -21.36 10.82 -5.04
C GLU A 650 -22.37 11.95 -5.27
N SER A 651 -23.35 12.15 -4.38
CA SER A 651 -24.41 13.16 -4.55
C SER A 651 -24.32 14.27 -3.49
N GLY A 652 -24.07 15.50 -3.93
CA GLY A 652 -24.02 16.67 -3.05
C GLY A 652 -22.75 16.78 -2.20
N LYS A 653 -22.70 17.78 -1.31
CA LYS A 653 -21.57 18.02 -0.41
C LYS A 653 -21.77 17.28 0.92
N VAL A 654 -20.67 16.79 1.50
CA VAL A 654 -20.72 16.08 2.79
C VAL A 654 -19.73 16.72 3.76
N TRP A 655 -20.26 17.53 4.68
CA TRP A 655 -19.50 18.20 5.74
C TRP A 655 -19.98 17.75 7.12
N LYS A 656 -19.58 16.55 7.55
CA LYS A 656 -20.19 15.83 8.71
C LYS A 656 -19.17 15.06 9.55
N VAL A 657 -19.50 14.83 10.82
CA VAL A 657 -18.80 13.90 11.71
C VAL A 657 -19.54 12.56 11.68
N LEU A 658 -18.85 11.49 11.30
CA LEU A 658 -19.39 10.14 11.18
C LEU A 658 -18.96 9.32 12.39
N VAL A 659 -19.93 8.85 13.19
CA VAL A 659 -19.68 7.99 14.35
C VAL A 659 -20.20 6.59 14.03
N GLY A 660 -19.36 5.56 14.09
CA GLY A 660 -19.86 4.21 13.89
C GLY A 660 -18.79 3.12 13.87
N GLY A 661 -19.27 1.89 13.65
CA GLY A 661 -18.46 0.68 13.78
C GLY A 661 -18.27 -0.07 12.47
N ALA A 662 -18.69 -1.34 12.43
CA ALA A 662 -18.40 -2.26 11.32
C ALA A 662 -18.83 -1.76 9.93
N LYS A 663 -19.97 -1.06 9.79
CA LYS A 663 -20.44 -0.51 8.50
C LYS A 663 -19.51 0.56 7.90
N LEU A 664 -18.81 1.32 8.73
CA LEU A 664 -17.84 2.33 8.30
C LEU A 664 -16.43 1.75 8.08
N SER A 665 -16.22 0.52 8.55
CA SER A 665 -14.89 -0.10 8.58
C SER A 665 -14.47 -0.75 7.26
N ARG A 666 -15.39 -1.21 6.39
CA ARG A 666 -15.07 -2.01 5.19
C ARG A 666 -15.89 -1.63 3.96
N GLY A 667 -15.25 -1.48 2.81
CA GLY A 667 -15.87 -1.29 1.49
C GLY A 667 -16.45 0.11 1.20
N TYR A 668 -16.62 0.98 2.19
CA TYR A 668 -17.17 2.32 2.01
C TYR A 668 -16.07 3.39 1.90
N THR A 669 -16.12 4.21 0.85
CA THR A 669 -15.16 5.31 0.64
C THR A 669 -15.64 6.55 1.37
N VAL A 670 -14.87 7.00 2.38
CA VAL A 670 -15.10 8.26 3.08
C VAL A 670 -14.24 9.35 2.46
N GLU A 671 -14.87 10.29 1.75
CA GLU A 671 -14.17 11.39 1.09
C GLU A 671 -14.05 12.62 2.00
N GLY A 672 -13.01 13.44 1.74
CA GLY A 672 -12.79 14.68 2.48
C GLY A 672 -12.32 14.49 3.91
N LEU A 673 -11.92 13.28 4.30
CA LEU A 673 -11.54 12.94 5.68
C LEU A 673 -10.30 13.73 6.13
N THR A 674 -10.43 14.54 7.18
CA THR A 674 -9.31 15.27 7.79
C THR A 674 -8.98 14.76 9.19
N VAL A 675 -9.95 14.20 9.91
CA VAL A 675 -9.72 13.70 11.27
C VAL A 675 -10.22 12.27 11.39
N SER A 676 -9.35 11.36 11.83
CA SER A 676 -9.70 9.98 12.15
C SER A 676 -9.46 9.74 13.64
N TYR A 677 -10.51 9.40 14.38
CA TYR A 677 -10.45 9.03 15.79
C TYR A 677 -10.72 7.54 15.94
N PHE A 678 -9.73 6.76 16.36
CA PHE A 678 -9.76 5.31 16.31
C PHE A 678 -9.24 4.69 17.61
N ARG A 679 -10.09 3.95 18.32
CA ARG A 679 -9.69 3.17 19.52
C ARG A 679 -9.78 1.66 19.32
N ARG A 680 -10.50 1.21 18.30
CA ARG A 680 -10.73 -0.22 18.05
C ARG A 680 -9.45 -0.96 17.69
N ARG A 681 -9.13 -2.00 18.46
CA ARG A 681 -8.14 -3.01 18.07
C ARG A 681 -8.81 -4.15 17.29
N THR A 682 -8.11 -4.67 16.29
CA THR A 682 -8.51 -5.89 15.57
C THR A 682 -7.34 -6.86 15.54
N VAL A 683 -7.65 -8.15 15.56
CA VAL A 683 -6.64 -9.24 15.55
C VAL A 683 -6.23 -9.67 14.13
N SER A 684 -6.71 -8.95 13.11
CA SER A 684 -6.58 -9.32 11.70
C SER A 684 -6.06 -8.14 10.89
N ALA A 685 -4.88 -8.27 10.28
CA ALA A 685 -4.19 -7.23 9.52
C ALA A 685 -5.01 -6.77 8.31
N ASP A 686 -5.66 -7.69 7.58
CA ASP A 686 -6.53 -7.34 6.45
C ASP A 686 -7.65 -6.36 6.84
N THR A 687 -8.26 -6.60 8.00
CA THR A 687 -9.36 -5.81 8.53
C THR A 687 -8.83 -4.49 9.04
N LEU A 688 -7.68 -4.51 9.73
CA LEU A 688 -7.01 -3.30 10.21
C LEU A 688 -6.66 -2.37 9.05
N MET A 689 -5.95 -2.85 8.04
CA MET A 689 -5.55 -2.05 6.86
C MET A 689 -6.75 -1.47 6.12
N GLN A 690 -7.83 -2.25 5.98
CA GLN A 690 -9.06 -1.76 5.37
C GLN A 690 -9.76 -0.69 6.20
N THR A 691 -9.55 -0.62 7.53
CA THR A 691 -10.10 0.44 8.38
C THR A 691 -9.32 1.76 8.29
N GLY A 692 -8.13 1.77 7.70
CA GLY A 692 -7.28 2.94 7.48
C GLY A 692 -7.85 3.93 6.46
N ARG A 693 -9.00 4.57 6.77
CA ARG A 693 -9.72 5.47 5.85
C ARG A 693 -9.03 6.81 5.60
N TRP A 694 -7.96 7.10 6.34
CA TRP A 694 -7.09 8.27 6.11
C TRP A 694 -6.11 8.06 4.95
N PHE A 695 -6.05 6.87 4.35
CA PHE A 695 -5.37 6.67 3.07
C PHE A 695 -6.18 7.24 1.90
N GLY A 696 -5.56 7.46 0.74
CA GLY A 696 -6.24 7.93 -0.47
C GLY A 696 -5.74 9.27 -1.02
N PHE A 697 -6.46 9.79 -2.02
CA PHE A 697 -6.16 11.06 -2.68
C PHE A 697 -6.66 12.24 -1.85
N ARG A 698 -5.79 13.21 -1.56
CA ARG A 698 -6.08 14.36 -0.66
C ARG A 698 -5.55 15.69 -1.20
N LYS A 699 -5.74 15.92 -2.51
CA LYS A 699 -5.29 17.12 -3.21
C LYS A 699 -5.75 18.38 -2.46
N GLY A 700 -4.79 19.25 -2.12
CA GLY A 700 -5.05 20.52 -1.42
C GLY A 700 -5.30 20.43 0.09
N TYR A 701 -5.30 19.24 0.72
CA TYR A 701 -5.51 19.11 2.18
C TYR A 701 -4.79 17.92 2.85
N GLN A 702 -3.81 17.31 2.18
CA GLN A 702 -3.03 16.18 2.71
C GLN A 702 -2.31 16.47 4.03
N ASP A 703 -1.86 17.71 4.21
CA ASP A 703 -1.19 18.25 5.39
C ASP A 703 -2.15 18.49 6.57
N LEU A 704 -3.47 18.49 6.31
CA LEU A 704 -4.51 18.70 7.32
C LEU A 704 -5.00 17.40 7.97
N VAL A 705 -4.54 16.24 7.52
CA VAL A 705 -4.97 14.95 8.04
C VAL A 705 -4.40 14.70 9.43
N ARG A 706 -5.22 14.23 10.37
CA ARG A 706 -4.80 13.81 11.71
C ARG A 706 -5.41 12.46 12.10
N LEU A 707 -4.57 11.55 12.58
CA LEU A 707 -4.93 10.28 13.16
C LEU A 707 -4.82 10.37 14.68
N TYR A 708 -5.93 10.14 15.37
CA TYR A 708 -6.00 9.98 16.82
C TYR A 708 -6.15 8.49 17.12
N ALA A 709 -5.09 7.87 17.66
CA ALA A 709 -5.07 6.43 17.93
C ALA A 709 -4.16 6.10 19.12
N PRO A 710 -4.45 5.03 19.92
CA PRO A 710 -3.51 4.53 20.92
C PRO A 710 -2.21 4.04 20.27
N GLU A 711 -1.09 4.09 21.00
CA GLU A 711 0.24 3.72 20.51
C GLU A 711 0.26 2.27 20.00
N THR A 712 -0.34 1.34 20.74
CA THR A 712 -0.46 -0.07 20.36
C THR A 712 -1.22 -0.29 19.04
N LEU A 713 -2.18 0.58 18.72
CA LEU A 713 -2.92 0.49 17.47
C LEU A 713 -2.10 1.04 16.31
N VAL A 714 -1.34 2.12 16.55
CA VAL A 714 -0.38 2.66 15.57
C VAL A 714 0.66 1.60 15.23
N ASP A 715 1.25 0.95 16.23
CA ASP A 715 2.17 -0.18 16.06
C ASP A 715 1.58 -1.30 15.19
N ALA A 716 0.28 -1.60 15.39
CA ALA A 716 -0.41 -2.62 14.62
C ALA A 716 -0.61 -2.24 13.16
N PHE A 717 -0.96 -0.97 12.88
CA PHE A 717 -1.03 -0.46 11.51
C PHE A 717 0.32 -0.56 10.83
N GLU A 718 1.38 -0.10 11.49
CA GLU A 718 2.72 -0.14 10.93
C GLU A 718 3.18 -1.58 10.65
N ALA A 719 2.92 -2.52 11.56
CA ALA A 719 3.23 -3.93 11.34
C ALA A 719 2.47 -4.52 10.13
N ALA A 720 1.17 -4.23 10.01
CA ALA A 720 0.37 -4.70 8.89
C ALA A 720 0.84 -4.11 7.55
N MET A 721 1.35 -2.88 7.54
CA MET A 721 1.94 -2.26 6.36
C MET A 721 3.21 -2.96 5.92
N VAL A 722 4.09 -3.24 6.88
CA VAL A 722 5.32 -3.99 6.63
C VAL A 722 4.98 -5.36 6.02
N ASP A 723 3.96 -6.04 6.55
CA ASP A 723 3.48 -7.32 6.02
C ASP A 723 3.00 -7.21 4.56
N GLU A 724 2.26 -6.14 4.21
CA GLU A 724 1.78 -5.90 2.84
C GLU A 724 2.94 -5.58 1.88
N GLU A 725 3.88 -4.72 2.27
CA GLU A 725 5.01 -4.33 1.44
C GLU A 725 5.96 -5.49 1.20
N THR A 726 6.16 -6.33 2.21
CA THR A 726 6.89 -7.59 2.05
C THR A 726 6.24 -8.48 1.02
N PHE A 727 4.93 -8.67 1.12
CA PHE A 727 4.19 -9.48 0.16
C PHE A 727 4.37 -8.95 -1.28
N ARG A 728 4.33 -7.62 -1.45
CA ARG A 728 4.61 -6.97 -2.74
C ARG A 728 6.06 -7.16 -3.19
N TYR A 729 7.03 -7.09 -2.28
CA TYR A 729 8.45 -7.32 -2.56
C TYR A 729 8.71 -8.75 -3.00
N ASN A 730 8.21 -9.73 -2.24
CA ASN A 730 8.30 -11.16 -2.55
C ASN A 730 7.73 -11.45 -3.95
N ALA A 731 6.58 -10.85 -4.28
CA ALA A 731 6.01 -10.96 -5.62
C ALA A 731 6.93 -10.45 -6.73
N ARG A 732 7.75 -9.41 -6.49
CA ARG A 732 8.74 -8.91 -7.48
C ARG A 732 9.89 -9.87 -7.64
N VAL A 733 10.37 -10.44 -6.53
CA VAL A 733 11.43 -11.45 -6.56
C VAL A 733 10.96 -12.67 -7.35
N TYR A 734 9.74 -13.14 -7.10
CA TYR A 734 9.15 -14.26 -7.85
C TYR A 734 9.00 -13.99 -9.34
N ALA A 735 8.74 -12.73 -9.73
CA ALA A 735 8.65 -12.34 -11.13
C ALA A 735 10.00 -12.36 -11.89
N GLY A 736 11.12 -12.29 -11.16
CA GLY A 736 12.48 -12.16 -11.71
C GLY A 736 13.28 -13.45 -11.87
N PHE A 737 12.77 -14.60 -11.42
CA PHE A 737 13.48 -15.88 -11.56
C PHE A 737 13.43 -16.42 -13.00
N GLY A 738 14.58 -16.36 -13.69
CA GLY A 738 15.03 -17.18 -14.83
C GLY A 738 14.16 -17.32 -16.11
N GLU A 739 14.71 -18.01 -17.12
CA GLU A 739 13.97 -18.45 -18.33
C GLU A 739 13.00 -19.61 -18.01
N GLY A 740 12.06 -19.36 -17.09
CA GLY A 740 11.07 -20.33 -16.62
C GLY A 740 10.07 -19.65 -15.71
N ALA A 741 8.94 -19.24 -16.27
CA ALA A 741 7.93 -18.44 -15.61
C ALA A 741 7.18 -19.19 -14.49
N LEU A 742 7.40 -18.81 -13.22
CA LEU A 742 6.62 -19.34 -12.10
C LEU A 742 5.23 -18.69 -12.04
N THR A 743 4.16 -19.49 -12.10
CA THR A 743 2.78 -19.04 -11.79
C THR A 743 2.48 -19.23 -10.29
N PRO A 744 1.44 -18.60 -9.74
CA PRO A 744 1.02 -18.87 -8.36
C PRO A 744 0.65 -20.35 -8.12
N ALA A 745 0.21 -21.07 -9.17
CA ALA A 745 -0.02 -22.52 -9.08
C ALA A 745 1.29 -23.32 -8.91
N ASP A 746 2.42 -22.78 -9.35
CA ASP A 746 3.74 -23.40 -9.22
C ASP A 746 4.39 -23.02 -7.87
N LEU A 747 4.31 -21.74 -7.50
CA LEU A 747 4.84 -21.20 -6.27
C LEU A 747 3.79 -20.30 -5.59
N PRO A 748 3.10 -20.80 -4.54
CA PRO A 748 2.20 -19.99 -3.74
C PRO A 748 2.95 -18.81 -3.08
N PRO A 749 2.45 -17.57 -3.17
CA PRO A 749 3.10 -16.42 -2.54
C PRO A 749 3.17 -16.55 -1.02
N LEU A 750 4.34 -16.24 -0.45
CA LEU A 750 4.54 -16.19 1.00
C LEU A 750 3.90 -14.93 1.60
N VAL A 751 3.20 -15.11 2.72
CA VAL A 751 2.60 -14.03 3.50
C VAL A 751 3.28 -13.96 4.85
N GLN A 752 3.69 -12.76 5.24
CA GLN A 752 4.35 -12.55 6.51
C GLN A 752 3.36 -12.07 7.60
N GLN A 753 3.70 -12.37 8.85
CA GLN A 753 3.06 -11.84 10.04
C GLN A 753 4.10 -11.20 10.98
N SER A 754 4.14 -9.87 11.06
CA SER A 754 5.12 -9.13 11.90
C SER A 754 4.79 -9.11 13.40
N LEU A 755 3.52 -9.08 13.76
CA LEU A 755 3.09 -9.10 15.17
C LEU A 755 2.44 -10.44 15.51
N PRO A 756 2.88 -11.16 16.57
CA PRO A 756 2.36 -12.50 16.89
C PRO A 756 0.84 -12.56 17.12
N TRP A 757 0.25 -11.46 17.63
CA TRP A 757 -1.17 -11.36 17.92
C TRP A 757 -2.01 -10.79 16.76
N LEU A 758 -1.38 -10.20 15.73
CA LEU A 758 -2.04 -9.64 14.55
C LEU A 758 -1.89 -10.60 13.38
N ALA A 759 -2.85 -11.49 13.21
CA ALA A 759 -2.85 -12.44 12.10
C ALA A 759 -3.05 -11.73 10.75
N PRO A 760 -2.55 -12.25 9.61
CA PRO A 760 -2.78 -11.59 8.31
C PRO A 760 -4.26 -11.50 7.93
N THR A 761 -5.02 -12.55 8.22
CA THR A 761 -6.47 -12.59 8.03
C THR A 761 -7.14 -13.45 9.10
N ALA A 762 -8.46 -13.40 9.16
CA ALA A 762 -9.28 -14.12 10.13
C ALA A 762 -8.98 -15.63 10.14
N ARG A 763 -9.14 -16.28 11.29
CA ARG A 763 -8.76 -17.69 11.50
C ARG A 763 -9.43 -18.61 10.50
N GLU A 764 -10.68 -18.35 10.18
CA GLU A 764 -11.49 -19.11 9.23
C GLU A 764 -11.09 -18.96 7.76
N LYS A 765 -10.19 -18.04 7.44
CA LYS A 765 -9.62 -17.84 6.10
C LYS A 765 -8.20 -18.41 5.97
N ARG A 766 -7.67 -19.08 7.01
CA ARG A 766 -6.29 -19.60 7.06
C ARG A 766 -6.19 -21.10 7.34
N PHE A 767 -7.22 -21.89 7.04
CA PHE A 767 -7.23 -23.32 7.37
C PHE A 767 -6.18 -24.16 6.61
N ASN A 768 -5.81 -23.73 5.40
CA ASN A 768 -4.83 -24.42 4.54
C ASN A 768 -3.40 -23.93 4.77
N VAL A 769 -3.20 -23.08 5.78
CA VAL A 769 -1.96 -22.36 6.01
C VAL A 769 -1.14 -23.08 7.08
N TYR A 770 0.14 -23.22 6.79
CA TYR A 770 1.11 -23.79 7.72
C TYR A 770 2.13 -22.72 8.09
N PRO A 771 2.44 -22.55 9.39
CA PRO A 771 3.54 -21.71 9.78
C PRO A 771 4.83 -22.34 9.28
N VAL A 772 5.65 -21.56 8.61
CA VAL A 772 6.98 -21.94 8.20
C VAL A 772 7.93 -20.92 8.80
N SER A 773 8.93 -21.40 9.50
CA SER A 773 10.11 -20.60 9.79
C SER A 773 10.92 -20.52 8.50
N ALA A 774 10.76 -19.44 7.74
CA ALA A 774 11.71 -19.12 6.70
C ALA A 774 12.92 -18.41 7.32
N ALA A 775 14.05 -18.52 6.64
CA ALA A 775 15.22 -17.71 6.90
C ALA A 775 14.84 -16.22 6.84
N CYS A 776 15.31 -15.44 7.80
CA CYS A 776 14.96 -14.04 8.00
C CYS A 776 16.00 -13.08 7.38
N GLY A 777 15.67 -12.38 6.28
CA GLY A 777 16.32 -11.22 5.61
C GLY A 777 17.86 -11.07 5.50
N PRO A 778 18.40 -10.33 4.49
CA PRO A 778 19.82 -10.12 4.22
C PRO A 778 20.41 -8.96 5.06
N GLU A 779 19.65 -8.43 6.02
CA GLU A 779 20.11 -7.33 6.88
C GLU A 779 20.70 -7.84 8.19
N THR A 780 21.62 -7.08 8.79
CA THR A 780 22.24 -7.49 10.05
C THR A 780 21.27 -7.36 11.23
N LYS A 781 21.27 -8.46 11.97
CA LYS A 781 20.42 -8.98 13.03
C LYS A 781 20.48 -8.45 14.49
N GLU A 782 19.91 -7.33 14.96
CA GLU A 782 20.23 -6.87 16.34
C GLU A 782 19.51 -7.63 17.47
N PHE A 783 20.27 -8.36 18.30
CA PHE A 783 19.79 -9.04 19.51
C PHE A 783 19.94 -8.17 20.75
N ASN A 784 18.97 -7.27 20.96
CA ASN A 784 19.05 -6.22 21.98
C ASN A 784 18.23 -6.47 23.26
N GLY A 785 17.58 -7.63 23.41
CA GLY A 785 16.72 -7.95 24.56
C GLY A 785 17.47 -8.31 25.84
N ILE A 786 18.12 -7.32 26.45
CA ILE A 786 19.03 -7.51 27.59
C ILE A 786 18.23 -7.64 28.90
N PRO A 787 18.61 -8.55 29.83
CA PRO A 787 18.00 -8.66 31.16
C PRO A 787 17.91 -7.31 31.88
N ALA A 788 16.88 -7.11 32.71
CA ALA A 788 16.71 -5.88 33.48
C ALA A 788 17.93 -5.56 34.36
N ARG A 789 18.22 -4.27 34.61
CA ARG A 789 19.35 -3.84 35.47
C ARG A 789 19.33 -4.42 36.88
N SER A 790 18.14 -4.77 37.37
CA SER A 790 17.95 -5.43 38.67
C SER A 790 18.47 -6.87 38.68
N ASN A 791 18.55 -7.54 37.52
CA ASN A 791 19.06 -8.90 37.38
C ASN A 791 20.56 -8.91 37.06
N ARG A 792 21.36 -8.47 38.05
CA ARG A 792 22.84 -8.37 37.92
C ARG A 792 23.51 -9.71 37.62
N GLN A 793 22.97 -10.82 38.12
CA GLN A 793 23.52 -12.15 37.86
C GLN A 793 23.42 -12.51 36.37
N ALA A 794 22.26 -12.33 35.74
CA ALA A 794 22.08 -12.62 34.32
C ALA A 794 23.00 -11.77 33.42
N LEU A 795 23.25 -10.51 33.80
CA LEU A 795 24.18 -9.63 33.10
C LEU A 795 25.64 -10.11 33.22
N ALA A 796 26.06 -10.51 34.42
CA ALA A 796 27.39 -11.08 34.66
C ALA A 796 27.58 -12.42 33.91
N ASP A 797 26.54 -13.25 33.86
CA ASP A 797 26.52 -14.52 33.13
C ASP A 797 26.62 -14.29 31.61
N ASN A 798 25.93 -13.28 31.07
CA ASN A 798 26.05 -12.90 29.66
C ASN A 798 27.47 -12.45 29.31
N PHE A 799 28.09 -11.64 30.16
CA PHE A 799 29.46 -11.19 29.90
C PHE A 799 30.45 -12.36 29.94
N THR A 800 30.43 -13.14 31.02
CA THR A 800 31.41 -14.21 31.26
C THR A 800 31.17 -15.41 30.34
N GLY A 801 29.90 -15.75 30.08
CA GLY A 801 29.49 -16.93 29.34
C GLY A 801 29.36 -16.73 27.82
N VAL A 802 29.23 -15.49 27.34
CA VAL A 802 29.01 -15.18 25.91
C VAL A 802 30.00 -14.15 25.38
N ALA A 803 30.11 -12.97 26.02
CA ALA A 803 30.99 -11.90 25.53
C ALA A 803 32.46 -12.32 25.54
N GLN A 804 32.95 -12.84 26.67
CA GLN A 804 34.36 -13.19 26.82
C GLN A 804 34.83 -14.25 25.80
N PRO A 805 34.11 -15.36 25.55
CA PRO A 805 34.45 -16.30 24.48
C PRO A 805 34.52 -15.66 23.09
N LEU A 806 33.60 -14.76 22.74
CA LEU A 806 33.61 -14.04 21.45
C LEU A 806 34.82 -13.11 21.34
N LEU A 807 35.17 -12.40 22.41
CA LEU A 807 36.32 -11.48 22.40
C LEU A 807 37.65 -12.22 22.29
N GLN A 808 37.74 -13.44 22.82
CA GLN A 808 38.95 -14.28 22.76
C GLN A 808 39.28 -14.77 21.35
N THR A 809 38.33 -14.73 20.39
CA THR A 809 38.61 -15.09 18.99
C THR A 809 39.21 -13.95 18.17
N LEU A 810 39.22 -12.72 18.70
CA LEU A 810 39.64 -11.52 17.98
C LEU A 810 41.17 -11.37 17.95
N SER A 811 41.70 -10.93 16.81
CA SER A 811 43.09 -10.47 16.71
C SER A 811 43.28 -9.10 17.37
N ALA A 812 44.45 -8.87 17.94
CA ALA A 812 44.87 -7.54 18.41
C ALA A 812 45.09 -6.54 17.26
N ASP A 813 45.27 -7.03 16.02
CA ASP A 813 45.40 -6.18 14.84
C ASP A 813 44.07 -5.53 14.46
N ILE A 814 44.13 -4.28 13.98
CA ILE A 814 42.97 -3.49 13.57
C ILE A 814 42.86 -3.51 12.05
N ALA A 815 41.77 -4.06 11.52
CA ALA A 815 41.44 -4.04 10.10
C ALA A 815 40.69 -2.76 9.71
N LYS A 816 40.85 -2.31 8.46
CA LYS A 816 40.06 -1.23 7.86
C LYS A 816 39.06 -1.82 6.88
N LEU A 817 37.78 -1.62 7.14
CA LEU A 817 36.66 -2.25 6.44
C LEU A 817 35.88 -1.16 5.69
N ALA A 818 35.51 -1.39 4.44
CA ALA A 818 34.81 -0.42 3.63
C ALA A 818 33.32 -0.39 3.99
N PHE A 819 32.72 0.81 3.98
CA PHE A 819 31.28 0.97 4.19
C PHE A 819 30.66 1.93 3.17
N PHE A 820 29.40 1.67 2.84
CA PHE A 820 28.49 2.55 2.12
C PHE A 820 27.26 2.84 2.99
N ARG A 821 26.74 4.06 2.93
CA ARG A 821 25.55 4.50 3.68
C ARG A 821 24.73 5.51 2.87
N GLU A 822 23.42 5.36 2.97
CA GLU A 822 22.44 6.32 2.46
C GLU A 822 21.95 7.18 3.65
N GLU A 823 22.17 8.48 3.59
CA GLU A 823 21.82 9.45 4.64
C GLU A 823 20.76 10.43 4.10
N GLY A 824 19.97 11.06 4.98
CA GLY A 824 19.04 12.12 4.58
C GLY A 824 17.74 11.67 3.90
N ALA A 825 17.38 10.37 3.97
CA ALA A 825 16.08 9.92 3.45
C ALA A 825 14.89 10.55 4.19
N LYS A 826 15.02 10.81 5.50
CA LYS A 826 13.99 11.44 6.34
C LYS A 826 13.69 12.90 5.97
N ASN A 827 14.67 13.65 5.49
CA ASN A 827 14.51 15.06 5.11
C ASN A 827 14.50 15.27 3.59
N GLY A 828 14.36 14.18 2.81
CA GLY A 828 14.28 14.22 1.35
C GLY A 828 15.58 14.61 0.62
N LYS A 829 16.69 14.82 1.35
CA LYS A 829 17.99 15.18 0.78
C LYS A 829 18.94 13.99 0.90
N LEU A 830 18.72 12.97 0.05
CA LEU A 830 19.58 11.80 -0.01
C LEU A 830 21.05 12.22 -0.23
N ARG A 831 21.91 11.76 0.67
CA ARG A 831 23.37 11.88 0.60
C ARG A 831 23.97 10.50 0.75
N TYR A 832 24.92 10.19 -0.11
CA TYR A 832 25.66 8.93 -0.01
C TYR A 832 26.97 9.18 0.75
N SER A 833 27.22 8.43 1.82
CA SER A 833 28.47 8.49 2.58
C SER A 833 29.23 7.18 2.46
N THR A 834 30.53 7.28 2.17
CA THR A 834 31.41 6.13 1.98
C THR A 834 32.73 6.33 2.69
N GLY A 835 33.38 5.24 3.10
CA GLY A 835 34.68 5.33 3.76
C GLY A 835 35.15 4.02 4.38
N GLN A 836 36.10 4.13 5.31
CA GLN A 836 36.63 2.99 6.06
C GLN A 836 36.30 3.10 7.56
N ILE A 837 35.85 2.00 8.14
CA ILE A 837 35.71 1.80 9.59
C ILE A 837 36.80 0.87 10.11
N GLN A 838 37.22 1.07 11.36
CA GLN A 838 38.25 0.25 12.00
C GLN A 838 37.61 -0.75 12.97
N ALA A 839 38.02 -2.02 12.91
CA ALA A 839 37.54 -3.05 13.81
C ALA A 839 38.58 -4.15 14.05
N HIS A 840 38.52 -4.76 15.23
CA HIS A 840 39.16 -6.05 15.48
C HIS A 840 38.31 -7.15 14.85
N CYS A 841 38.96 -8.09 14.17
CA CYS A 841 38.31 -9.19 13.47
C CYS A 841 38.82 -10.54 14.01
N GLY A 842 37.95 -11.55 14.01
CA GLY A 842 38.26 -12.90 14.44
C GLY A 842 37.35 -13.93 13.77
N LEU A 843 37.66 -15.22 13.91
CA LEU A 843 36.86 -16.32 13.37
C LEU A 843 36.42 -17.27 14.48
N MET A 844 35.18 -17.74 14.39
CA MET A 844 34.59 -18.75 15.26
C MET A 844 33.84 -19.79 14.42
N SER A 845 33.74 -21.04 14.89
CA SER A 845 32.87 -22.02 14.27
C SER A 845 31.40 -21.65 14.47
N SER A 846 30.56 -21.88 13.47
CA SER A 846 29.13 -21.58 13.59
C SER A 846 28.45 -22.38 14.70
N SER A 847 28.89 -23.62 14.94
CA SER A 847 28.37 -24.46 16.03
C SER A 847 28.65 -23.85 17.41
N ASP A 848 29.88 -23.39 17.65
CA ASP A 848 30.25 -22.80 18.93
C ASP A 848 29.47 -21.51 19.17
N PHE A 849 29.29 -20.69 18.13
CA PHE A 849 28.51 -19.47 18.23
C PHE A 849 27.04 -19.74 18.56
N VAL A 850 26.41 -20.69 17.87
CA VAL A 850 24.99 -21.03 18.11
C VAL A 850 24.78 -21.55 19.53
N ASP A 851 25.76 -22.28 20.07
CA ASP A 851 25.75 -22.71 21.46
C ASP A 851 25.94 -21.55 22.45
N LEU A 852 26.79 -20.58 22.14
CA LEU A 852 26.97 -19.36 22.94
C LEU A 852 25.68 -18.51 22.95
N LEU A 853 25.09 -18.28 21.78
CA LEU A 853 23.84 -17.53 21.64
C LEU A 853 22.69 -18.23 22.40
N GLY A 854 22.65 -19.56 22.39
CA GLY A 854 21.69 -20.35 23.15
C GLY A 854 21.85 -20.27 24.68
N LYS A 855 23.06 -19.99 25.17
CA LYS A 855 23.36 -19.82 26.60
C LYS A 855 23.04 -18.41 27.11
N MET A 856 22.97 -17.42 26.22
CA MET A 856 22.67 -16.04 26.57
C MET A 856 21.33 -15.94 27.33
N GLN A 857 21.33 -15.15 28.39
CA GLN A 857 20.15 -14.79 29.18
C GLN A 857 19.49 -13.56 28.55
N TRP A 858 18.17 -13.60 28.42
CA TRP A 858 17.37 -12.58 27.74
C TRP A 858 16.35 -11.95 28.69
N THR A 859 15.80 -10.81 28.30
CA THR A 859 14.64 -10.23 29.01
C THR A 859 13.45 -11.19 29.02
N THR A 860 12.68 -11.17 30.11
CA THR A 860 11.43 -11.94 30.26
C THR A 860 10.21 -11.15 29.80
N GLU A 861 10.35 -9.85 29.53
CA GLU A 861 9.27 -9.03 28.99
C GLU A 861 8.89 -9.51 27.59
N GLY A 862 7.58 -9.58 27.31
CA GLY A 862 7.05 -9.93 25.99
C GLY A 862 7.36 -11.37 25.50
N SER A 863 7.85 -12.26 26.37
CA SER A 863 8.37 -13.59 25.98
C SER A 863 9.43 -13.49 24.87
N PHE A 864 10.35 -12.53 25.00
CA PHE A 864 11.38 -12.22 24.00
C PHE A 864 12.20 -13.45 23.61
N LYS A 865 12.61 -14.28 24.57
CA LYS A 865 13.37 -15.50 24.27
C LYS A 865 12.57 -16.47 23.40
N GLU A 866 11.30 -16.69 23.75
CA GLU A 866 10.42 -17.62 23.06
C GLU A 866 10.05 -17.14 21.66
N ASN A 867 9.78 -15.84 21.51
CA ASN A 867 9.24 -15.26 20.28
C ASN A 867 10.32 -14.74 19.31
N VAL A 868 11.46 -14.26 19.82
CA VAL A 868 12.51 -13.59 19.03
C VAL A 868 13.75 -14.47 18.88
N VAL A 869 14.21 -15.06 19.99
CA VAL A 869 15.52 -15.74 20.03
C VAL A 869 15.43 -17.20 19.59
N ASN A 870 14.48 -17.96 20.14
CA ASN A 870 14.36 -19.39 19.90
C ASN A 870 14.12 -19.75 18.41
N PRO A 871 13.25 -19.07 17.65
CA PRO A 871 13.05 -19.36 16.23
C PRO A 871 14.34 -19.20 15.42
N ARG A 872 15.13 -18.15 15.72
CA ARG A 872 16.41 -17.88 15.06
C ARG A 872 17.49 -18.87 15.46
N LEU A 873 17.55 -19.26 16.73
CA LEU A 873 18.42 -20.34 17.18
C LEU A 873 18.09 -21.67 16.48
N GLU A 874 16.80 -21.96 16.28
CA GLU A 874 16.37 -23.14 15.54
C GLU A 874 16.78 -23.05 14.06
N TYR A 875 16.62 -21.89 13.42
CA TYR A 875 17.12 -21.63 12.07
C TYR A 875 18.63 -21.86 11.95
N LEU A 876 19.45 -21.21 12.78
CA LEU A 876 20.90 -21.38 12.74
C LEU A 876 21.31 -22.83 13.02
N ARG A 877 20.59 -23.54 13.90
CA ARG A 877 20.79 -24.99 14.12
C ARG A 877 20.42 -25.84 12.90
N ASN A 878 19.41 -25.44 12.13
CA ASN A 878 19.04 -26.14 10.91
C ASN A 878 20.10 -25.95 9.82
N LEU A 879 20.72 -24.76 9.73
CA LEU A 879 21.86 -24.52 8.84
C LEU A 879 23.10 -25.37 9.20
N LEU A 880 23.26 -25.68 10.49
CA LEU A 880 24.29 -26.62 10.99
C LEU A 880 24.00 -28.09 10.65
N GLY A 881 22.83 -28.39 10.07
CA GLY A 881 22.45 -29.68 9.51
C GLY A 881 21.75 -30.63 10.50
N ARG A 882 20.46 -30.89 10.28
CA ARG A 882 19.79 -32.15 10.70
C ARG A 882 19.41 -32.95 9.46
N GLY A 883 20.08 -34.08 9.22
CA GLY A 883 19.83 -34.96 8.07
C GLY A 883 21.12 -35.42 7.39
N SER A 884 21.06 -35.80 6.10
CA SER A 884 22.19 -36.29 5.27
C SER A 884 23.42 -35.35 5.21
N HIS A 885 23.35 -34.17 5.80
CA HIS A 885 24.43 -33.18 5.93
C HIS A 885 24.93 -33.02 7.38
N ALA A 886 24.99 -34.09 8.18
CA ALA A 886 25.57 -34.09 9.53
C ALA A 886 27.10 -33.83 9.57
N ASN A 887 27.69 -33.27 8.51
CA ASN A 887 29.10 -32.93 8.41
C ASN A 887 29.28 -31.40 8.46
N PRO A 888 29.94 -30.84 9.48
CA PRO A 888 30.25 -29.42 9.57
C PRO A 888 31.02 -28.87 8.36
N ASP A 889 31.85 -29.71 7.73
CA ASP A 889 32.62 -29.34 6.52
C ASP A 889 31.75 -29.21 5.27
N ALA A 890 30.46 -29.57 5.35
CA ALA A 890 29.47 -29.49 4.27
C ALA A 890 28.22 -28.69 4.69
N SER A 891 28.30 -27.91 5.76
CA SER A 891 27.22 -27.04 6.25
C SER A 891 27.16 -25.75 5.42
N ASP A 892 25.94 -25.29 5.15
CA ASP A 892 25.65 -23.99 4.54
C ASP A 892 25.97 -22.80 5.48
N PHE A 893 26.36 -23.08 6.73
CA PHE A 893 26.76 -22.11 7.73
C PHE A 893 27.91 -22.67 8.57
N SER A 894 29.13 -22.58 8.05
CA SER A 894 30.30 -23.25 8.63
C SER A 894 31.07 -22.40 9.63
N GLU A 895 31.17 -21.09 9.40
CA GLU A 895 31.98 -20.18 10.21
C GLU A 895 31.36 -18.78 10.36
N ILE A 896 31.83 -18.06 11.37
CA ILE A 896 31.37 -16.71 11.69
C ILE A 896 32.57 -15.79 11.90
N VAL A 897 32.50 -14.62 11.26
CA VAL A 897 33.40 -13.51 11.52
C VAL A 897 32.91 -12.73 12.73
N VAL A 898 33.74 -12.63 13.76
CA VAL A 898 33.47 -11.79 14.94
C VAL A 898 34.09 -10.42 14.71
N LEU A 899 33.30 -9.36 14.87
CA LEU A 899 33.68 -7.96 14.66
C LEU A 899 33.52 -7.18 15.96
N LEU A 900 34.55 -6.41 16.33
CA LEU A 900 34.51 -5.47 17.45
C LEU A 900 34.98 -4.08 16.98
N PRO A 901 34.13 -3.03 17.03
CA PRO A 901 34.48 -1.70 16.57
C PRO A 901 35.65 -1.09 17.34
N HIS A 902 36.54 -0.41 16.61
CA HIS A 902 37.55 0.48 17.18
C HIS A 902 37.03 1.94 17.18
N LEU A 903 36.78 2.48 18.37
CA LEU A 903 36.15 3.80 18.54
C LEU A 903 37.18 4.94 18.53
N LYS A 904 37.00 5.94 17.66
CA LYS A 904 37.94 7.07 17.51
C LYS A 904 37.90 8.11 18.65
N ASN A 905 36.75 8.28 19.33
CA ASN A 905 36.55 9.34 20.31
C ASN A 905 36.53 8.82 21.75
N ASN A 906 37.69 8.84 22.40
CA ASN A 906 37.91 8.67 23.85
C ASN A 906 37.05 7.57 24.53
N PRO A 907 37.03 6.33 23.99
CA PRO A 907 36.27 5.25 24.59
C PRO A 907 36.83 4.87 25.96
N LYS A 908 35.96 4.47 26.88
CA LYS A 908 36.39 3.84 28.13
C LYS A 908 36.87 2.44 27.79
N MET A 909 38.09 2.10 28.17
CA MET A 909 38.71 0.82 27.84
C MET A 909 38.72 -0.08 29.07
N ILE A 910 38.41 -1.36 28.90
CA ILE A 910 38.43 -2.36 29.96
C ILE A 910 39.39 -3.52 29.64
N ASP A 911 40.00 -4.07 30.68
CA ASP A 911 40.86 -5.25 30.58
C ASP A 911 39.98 -6.50 30.75
N VAL A 912 39.94 -7.36 29.72
CA VAL A 912 39.11 -8.58 29.70
C VAL A 912 40.02 -9.81 29.77
N PRO A 913 39.78 -10.78 30.68
CA PRO A 913 40.63 -11.96 30.81
C PRO A 913 40.71 -12.81 29.53
N GLY A 914 41.93 -13.03 29.06
CA GLY A 914 42.22 -13.83 27.86
C GLY A 914 42.10 -13.07 26.54
N VAL A 915 41.91 -11.75 26.58
CA VAL A 915 41.94 -10.87 25.40
C VAL A 915 43.22 -10.05 25.44
N ASP A 916 44.02 -10.11 24.37
CA ASP A 916 45.39 -9.53 24.33
C ASP A 916 45.41 -8.02 24.09
N PHE A 917 44.25 -7.37 24.03
CA PHE A 917 44.09 -5.93 23.84
C PHE A 917 42.96 -5.42 24.73
N LYS A 918 42.94 -4.10 24.96
CA LYS A 918 41.89 -3.48 25.78
C LYS A 918 40.61 -3.33 24.97
N VAL A 919 39.49 -3.70 25.59
CA VAL A 919 38.18 -3.72 24.91
C VAL A 919 37.46 -2.38 25.12
N PRO A 920 36.97 -1.73 24.05
CA PRO A 920 36.26 -0.47 24.16
C PRO A 920 34.83 -0.65 24.66
N LEU A 921 34.40 0.27 25.54
CA LEU A 921 33.00 0.43 25.95
C LEU A 921 32.36 1.60 25.19
N VAL A 922 31.24 1.35 24.52
CA VAL A 922 30.40 2.41 23.97
C VAL A 922 29.56 3.07 25.07
N GLN A 923 29.23 4.35 24.88
CA GLN A 923 28.23 5.03 25.70
C GLN A 923 26.85 4.76 25.08
N ARG A 924 25.99 4.01 25.78
CA ARG A 924 24.59 3.80 25.42
C ARG A 924 23.71 3.86 26.67
N SER A 925 22.49 4.34 26.52
CA SER A 925 21.45 4.33 27.55
C SER A 925 20.32 3.37 27.17
N ARG A 926 19.77 2.64 28.15
CA ARG A 926 18.52 1.90 27.99
C ARG A 926 17.38 2.89 27.75
N ARG A 927 16.46 2.59 26.83
CA ARG A 927 15.25 3.40 26.62
C ARG A 927 14.29 3.21 27.79
N VAL A 928 13.61 4.29 28.21
CA VAL A 928 12.64 4.22 29.31
C VAL A 928 11.41 3.45 28.82
N GLY A 929 11.00 2.41 29.57
CA GLY A 929 9.82 1.60 29.25
C GLY A 929 10.03 0.50 28.20
N ARG A 930 11.27 0.25 27.74
CA ARG A 930 11.60 -0.88 26.86
C ARG A 930 12.82 -1.66 27.36
N ALA A 931 12.84 -2.96 27.05
CA ALA A 931 13.96 -3.85 27.38
C ALA A 931 15.09 -3.87 26.33
N ASP A 932 14.95 -3.15 25.21
CA ASP A 932 15.94 -3.06 24.14
C ASP A 932 16.87 -1.85 24.27
N ILE A 933 18.04 -1.97 23.64
CA ILE A 933 18.99 -0.89 23.40
C ILE A 933 19.16 -0.72 21.89
N THR A 934 18.85 0.45 21.35
CA THR A 934 19.03 0.74 19.92
C THR A 934 20.40 1.34 19.62
N GLY A 935 20.89 1.16 18.39
CA GLY A 935 21.94 2.01 17.81
C GLY A 935 23.26 1.31 17.49
N GLY A 936 23.22 0.09 16.95
CA GLY A 936 24.40 -0.57 16.35
C GLY A 936 25.18 0.32 15.40
N ASP A 937 26.48 0.07 15.29
CA ASP A 937 27.32 0.81 14.35
C ASP A 937 26.95 0.36 12.93
N ARG A 938 26.13 1.17 12.26
CA ARG A 938 25.55 0.85 10.94
C ARG A 938 26.60 0.68 9.85
N LYS A 939 27.78 1.27 10.02
CA LYS A 939 28.92 1.04 9.12
C LYS A 939 29.39 -0.41 9.24
N LEU A 940 29.44 -0.95 10.46
CA LEU A 940 29.72 -2.37 10.68
C LEU A 940 28.55 -3.27 10.27
N MET A 941 27.30 -2.79 10.33
CA MET A 941 26.15 -3.56 9.85
C MET A 941 26.26 -3.81 8.34
N TYR A 942 26.62 -2.79 7.55
CA TYR A 942 26.93 -2.94 6.11
C TYR A 942 28.08 -3.92 5.88
N VAL A 943 29.17 -3.76 6.64
CA VAL A 943 30.32 -4.67 6.55
C VAL A 943 29.90 -6.12 6.84
N ALA A 944 29.08 -6.34 7.86
CA ALA A 944 28.56 -7.66 8.21
C ALA A 944 27.65 -8.24 7.11
N GLN A 945 26.87 -7.41 6.42
CA GLN A 945 26.06 -7.79 5.25
C GLN A 945 26.97 -8.21 4.09
N ASN A 946 28.00 -7.43 3.77
CA ASN A 946 28.95 -7.77 2.71
C ASN A 946 29.69 -9.09 3.00
N ILE A 947 30.12 -9.29 4.25
CA ILE A 947 30.77 -10.54 4.67
C ILE A 947 29.84 -11.73 4.47
N ALA A 948 28.57 -11.59 4.85
CA ALA A 948 27.57 -12.65 4.72
C ALA A 948 27.19 -12.92 3.25
N ALA A 949 27.15 -11.89 2.41
CA ALA A 949 26.93 -12.02 0.97
C ALA A 949 28.14 -12.62 0.22
N GLY A 950 29.21 -12.98 0.92
CA GLY A 950 30.44 -13.49 0.32
C GLY A 950 31.25 -12.43 -0.43
N ASN A 951 31.00 -11.14 -0.19
CA ASN A 951 31.72 -10.04 -0.83
C ASN A 951 32.99 -9.66 -0.06
N ASP A 952 33.91 -8.97 -0.74
CA ASP A 952 35.11 -8.40 -0.10
C ASP A 952 34.70 -7.27 0.87
N CYS A 953 35.16 -7.36 2.12
CA CYS A 953 34.80 -6.42 3.18
C CYS A 953 35.70 -5.17 3.22
N ARG A 954 36.72 -5.10 2.35
CA ARG A 954 37.61 -3.94 2.13
C ARG A 954 37.22 -3.14 0.90
N GLU A 955 36.28 -3.60 0.08
CA GLU A 955 35.74 -2.90 -1.08
C GLU A 955 34.22 -2.64 -0.95
N LEU A 956 33.68 -1.78 -1.82
CA LEU A 956 32.23 -1.51 -1.92
C LEU A 956 31.57 -2.47 -2.91
N GLY A 957 30.29 -2.74 -2.72
CA GLY A 957 29.49 -3.57 -3.63
C GLY A 957 29.28 -2.89 -4.99
N SER A 958 29.21 -3.69 -6.06
CA SER A 958 29.00 -3.19 -7.43
C SER A 958 27.67 -2.44 -7.62
N GLU A 959 26.62 -2.82 -6.89
CA GLU A 959 25.32 -2.15 -6.90
C GLU A 959 25.36 -0.72 -6.34
N ASP A 960 26.29 -0.44 -5.42
CA ASP A 960 26.46 0.89 -4.82
C ASP A 960 26.97 1.90 -5.87
N ALA A 961 27.69 1.43 -6.91
CA ALA A 961 28.21 2.23 -8.00
C ALA A 961 27.10 2.81 -8.89
N GLU A 962 26.09 1.98 -9.21
CA GLU A 962 24.94 2.36 -10.01
C GLU A 962 24.09 3.40 -9.27
N LYS A 963 23.91 3.22 -7.96
CA LYS A 963 23.18 4.18 -7.11
C LYS A 963 23.86 5.55 -7.02
N MET A 964 25.20 5.58 -7.00
CA MET A 964 25.96 6.83 -6.92
C MET A 964 26.22 7.47 -8.30
N GLY A 965 26.04 6.74 -9.40
CA GLY A 965 26.37 7.21 -10.76
C GLY A 965 27.86 7.49 -10.97
N ILE A 966 28.75 6.85 -10.19
CA ILE A 966 30.20 7.07 -10.22
C ILE A 966 30.96 5.74 -10.18
N THR A 967 32.23 5.77 -10.59
CA THR A 967 33.16 4.65 -10.39
C THR A 967 33.48 4.47 -8.91
N LEU A 968 33.39 3.23 -8.41
CA LEU A 968 33.66 2.92 -7.00
C LEU A 968 35.11 3.27 -6.61
N PRO A 969 35.33 3.95 -5.48
CA PRO A 969 36.66 4.15 -4.93
C PRO A 969 37.25 2.83 -4.43
N GLN A 970 38.48 2.51 -4.85
CA GLN A 970 39.28 1.44 -4.23
C GLN A 970 39.85 1.91 -2.90
N TYR A 971 39.57 1.18 -1.83
CA TYR A 971 39.94 1.58 -0.47
C TYR A 971 41.22 0.91 0.07
N SER A 972 41.59 -0.29 -0.40
CA SER A 972 42.79 -0.99 0.08
C SER A 972 43.23 -2.14 -0.84
N ASP A 973 44.55 -2.30 -1.05
CA ASP A 973 45.17 -3.48 -1.68
C ASP A 973 45.64 -4.55 -0.67
N GLU A 974 45.35 -4.35 0.62
CA GLU A 974 45.76 -5.28 1.67
C GLU A 974 44.89 -6.55 1.67
N PRO A 975 45.45 -7.73 2.04
CA PRO A 975 44.70 -8.98 2.05
C PRO A 975 43.60 -8.98 3.12
N GLU A 976 42.49 -9.64 2.83
CA GLU A 976 41.37 -9.80 3.77
C GLU A 976 41.81 -10.29 5.16
N PRO A 977 41.19 -9.82 6.26
CA PRO A 977 41.59 -10.19 7.61
C PRO A 977 41.26 -11.66 7.94
N PHE A 978 40.56 -12.35 7.04
CA PHE A 978 40.22 -13.76 7.09
C PHE A 978 40.34 -14.41 5.69
N PRO A 979 40.54 -15.75 5.60
CA PRO A 979 40.76 -16.43 4.31
C PRO A 979 39.54 -16.33 3.35
N MET A 980 39.75 -16.14 2.05
CA MET A 980 38.67 -15.99 1.05
C MET A 980 38.60 -17.15 0.04
N THR A 981 38.48 -18.39 0.50
CA THR A 981 38.27 -19.53 -0.42
C THR A 981 36.81 -19.60 -0.87
N PRO A 982 36.50 -19.90 -2.15
CA PRO A 982 35.12 -19.92 -2.68
C PRO A 982 34.13 -20.77 -1.86
N GLU A 983 34.58 -21.92 -1.37
CA GLU A 983 33.77 -22.83 -0.54
C GLU A 983 33.38 -22.23 0.84
N ARG A 984 34.15 -21.25 1.33
CA ARG A 984 33.94 -20.62 2.64
C ARG A 984 33.18 -19.30 2.56
N MET A 985 33.35 -18.55 1.47
CA MET A 985 32.70 -17.25 1.28
C MET A 985 31.17 -17.35 1.31
N ASN A 986 30.62 -18.39 0.66
CA ASN A 986 29.17 -18.57 0.56
C ASN A 986 28.53 -19.21 1.81
N ASN A 987 29.32 -19.59 2.81
CA ASN A 987 28.87 -20.31 4.02
C ASN A 987 29.28 -19.58 5.32
N ARG A 988 29.64 -18.30 5.23
CA ARG A 988 30.15 -17.46 6.33
C ARG A 988 29.14 -16.44 6.84
N GLY A 989 28.90 -16.42 8.16
CA GLY A 989 28.15 -15.33 8.80
C GLY A 989 29.06 -14.27 9.42
N ALA A 990 28.44 -13.27 10.04
CA ALA A 990 29.12 -12.24 10.79
C ALA A 990 28.39 -11.93 12.11
N VAL A 991 29.13 -11.59 13.16
CA VAL A 991 28.58 -11.09 14.42
C VAL A 991 29.33 -9.85 14.88
N ILE A 992 28.60 -8.80 15.22
CA ILE A 992 29.11 -7.56 15.79
C ILE A 992 28.92 -7.62 17.31
N VAL A 993 30.00 -7.47 18.05
CA VAL A 993 30.01 -7.47 19.52
C VAL A 993 30.05 -6.04 20.03
N THR A 994 29.10 -5.67 20.88
CA THR A 994 29.04 -4.35 21.51
C THR A 994 28.99 -4.46 23.03
N LEU A 995 29.89 -3.75 23.72
CA LEU A 995 29.93 -3.68 25.18
C LEU A 995 29.70 -2.26 25.67
N PHE A 996 28.93 -2.09 26.74
CA PHE A 996 28.59 -0.78 27.30
C PHE A 996 28.51 -0.80 28.83
N ASP A 997 28.60 0.38 29.44
CA ASP A 997 28.47 0.59 30.89
C ASP A 997 26.98 0.59 31.27
N ASP A 998 26.49 -0.47 31.93
CA ASP A 998 25.07 -0.66 32.27
C ASP A 998 24.73 -0.28 33.72
N ARG A 999 25.56 0.58 34.31
CA ARG A 999 25.24 1.24 35.59
C ARG A 999 24.17 2.32 35.38
N ASP A 1000 23.53 2.73 36.46
CA ASP A 1000 22.48 3.75 36.41
C ASP A 1000 23.02 5.08 35.85
N PRO A 1001 22.37 5.70 34.84
CA PRO A 1001 22.78 6.98 34.27
C PRO A 1001 22.93 8.10 35.29
N GLU A 1002 22.08 8.15 36.32
CA GLU A 1002 22.17 9.16 37.38
C GLU A 1002 23.40 8.90 38.26
N ILE A 1003 23.73 7.64 38.54
CA ILE A 1003 24.96 7.28 39.25
C ILE A 1003 26.19 7.64 38.40
N LEU A 1004 26.16 7.34 37.09
CA LEU A 1004 27.25 7.67 36.17
C LEU A 1004 27.43 9.18 36.02
N LYS A 1005 26.33 9.95 36.02
CA LYS A 1005 26.35 11.41 36.00
C LYS A 1005 26.94 11.97 37.29
N GLN A 1006 26.50 11.48 38.45
CA GLN A 1006 27.06 11.84 39.75
C GLN A 1006 28.57 11.54 39.83
N MET A 1007 29.00 10.36 39.37
CA MET A 1007 30.41 9.96 39.33
C MET A 1007 31.25 10.81 38.39
N LYS A 1008 30.66 11.27 37.27
CA LYS A 1008 31.32 12.20 36.34
C LYS A 1008 31.47 13.58 36.99
N ASP A 1009 30.40 14.09 37.58
CA ASP A 1009 30.37 15.42 38.22
C ASP A 1009 31.29 15.48 39.45
N SER A 1010 31.44 14.38 40.19
CA SER A 1010 32.34 14.26 41.35
C SER A 1010 33.78 13.91 40.98
N GLY A 1011 34.06 13.53 39.73
CA GLY A 1011 35.37 13.02 39.29
C GLY A 1011 35.75 11.65 39.88
N THR A 1012 34.80 10.88 40.41
CA THR A 1012 35.05 9.57 41.07
C THR A 1012 34.70 8.37 40.19
N TRP A 1013 34.74 8.51 38.87
CA TRP A 1013 34.40 7.41 37.96
C TRP A 1013 35.40 6.25 38.05
N THR A 1014 34.88 5.03 38.21
CA THR A 1014 35.66 3.78 38.21
C THR A 1014 35.27 2.88 37.05
N VAL A 1015 36.21 2.02 36.64
CA VAL A 1015 35.99 0.98 35.62
C VAL A 1015 34.85 0.05 36.07
N PRO A 1016 33.85 -0.24 35.23
CA PRO A 1016 32.74 -1.12 35.59
C PRO A 1016 33.22 -2.56 35.84
N ASP A 1017 32.65 -3.19 36.86
CA ASP A 1017 32.92 -4.58 37.22
C ASP A 1017 31.95 -5.52 36.49
N PHE A 1018 32.45 -6.23 35.50
CA PHE A 1018 31.66 -7.19 34.74
C PHE A 1018 31.21 -8.39 35.58
N THR A 1019 31.93 -8.76 36.65
CA THR A 1019 31.52 -9.85 37.56
C THR A 1019 30.34 -9.45 38.45
N ALA A 1020 30.15 -8.14 38.66
CA ALA A 1020 29.01 -7.56 39.35
C ALA A 1020 27.83 -7.25 38.41
N GLY A 1021 27.93 -7.58 37.11
CA GLY A 1021 26.89 -7.29 36.12
C GLY A 1021 26.77 -5.81 35.78
N GLU A 1022 27.88 -5.05 35.84
CA GLU A 1022 27.92 -3.62 35.50
C GLU A 1022 28.23 -3.35 34.01
N VAL A 1023 28.57 -4.39 33.25
CA VAL A 1023 28.84 -4.31 31.80
C VAL A 1023 27.73 -5.04 31.04
N GLY A 1024 27.11 -4.34 30.09
CA GLY A 1024 26.11 -4.90 29.19
C GLY A 1024 26.71 -5.45 27.90
N LEU A 1025 26.05 -6.45 27.32
CA LEU A 1025 26.40 -7.09 26.04
C LEU A 1025 25.24 -6.95 25.05
N ALA A 1026 25.54 -6.45 23.85
CA ALA A 1026 24.66 -6.50 22.69
C ALA A 1026 25.35 -7.23 21.53
N LEU A 1027 24.59 -8.02 20.77
CA LEU A 1027 25.07 -8.74 19.60
C LEU A 1027 24.25 -8.34 18.37
N ALA A 1028 24.89 -8.17 17.21
CA ALA A 1028 24.18 -8.09 15.93
C ALA A 1028 24.70 -9.17 14.98
N VAL A 1029 23.83 -9.97 14.37
CA VAL A 1029 24.20 -11.22 13.68
C VAL A 1029 23.75 -11.22 12.22
N ASN A 1030 24.57 -11.66 11.30
CA ASN A 1030 24.22 -11.87 9.89
C ASN A 1030 24.61 -13.30 9.46
N SER A 1031 23.84 -13.93 8.57
CA SER A 1031 24.04 -15.32 8.11
C SER A 1031 24.22 -15.39 6.59
N PRO A 1032 25.00 -16.35 6.07
CA PRO A 1032 25.47 -16.38 4.67
C PRO A 1032 24.43 -16.62 3.58
N LEU A 1033 23.31 -17.25 3.94
CA LEU A 1033 22.25 -17.46 2.97
C LEU A 1033 21.41 -16.21 2.92
N GLU A 1034 21.33 -15.56 1.75
CA GLU A 1034 20.32 -14.55 1.47
C GLU A 1034 18.93 -15.14 1.75
N PRO A 1035 18.21 -14.57 2.70
CA PRO A 1035 16.79 -14.66 2.74
C PRO A 1035 16.24 -13.39 2.12
N ILE A 1036 15.05 -13.49 1.56
CA ILE A 1036 14.31 -12.37 1.00
C ILE A 1036 14.24 -11.22 2.04
N LYS A 1037 14.59 -9.98 1.65
CA LYS A 1037 14.72 -8.76 2.48
C LYS A 1037 13.69 -8.57 3.59
N GLY A 1038 14.12 -8.55 4.88
CA GLY A 1038 13.53 -7.66 5.91
C GLY A 1038 13.18 -8.16 7.33
N PHE A 1039 13.11 -9.47 7.65
CA PHE A 1039 12.08 -9.88 8.63
C PHE A 1039 12.51 -10.81 9.74
N GLU A 1040 12.53 -10.34 10.98
CA GLU A 1040 13.28 -10.96 12.08
C GLU A 1040 12.44 -11.63 13.17
N ASP A 1041 11.19 -11.21 13.35
CA ASP A 1041 10.24 -11.74 14.35
C ASP A 1041 8.99 -12.30 13.68
N VAL A 1042 9.19 -12.86 12.48
CA VAL A 1042 8.12 -13.03 11.51
C VAL A 1042 7.77 -14.49 11.33
N ILE A 1043 6.49 -14.80 11.50
CA ILE A 1043 5.93 -16.08 11.07
C ILE A 1043 5.58 -15.91 9.60
N GLU A 1044 6.29 -16.62 8.73
CA GLU A 1044 5.85 -16.75 7.34
C GLU A 1044 4.81 -17.87 7.23
N LEU A 1045 3.83 -17.62 6.39
CA LEU A 1045 2.66 -18.44 6.21
C LEU A 1045 2.61 -18.87 4.75
N ARG A 1046 2.63 -20.18 4.52
CA ARG A 1046 2.49 -20.78 3.19
C ARG A 1046 1.29 -21.72 3.11
N VAL A 1047 0.80 -21.94 1.90
CA VAL A 1047 -0.09 -23.06 1.57
C VAL A 1047 0.75 -24.20 1.00
N ILE A 1048 0.59 -25.41 1.52
CA ILE A 1048 1.35 -26.58 1.05
C ILE A 1048 0.64 -27.16 -0.17
N LYS A 1049 1.38 -27.37 -1.27
CA LYS A 1049 0.94 -28.11 -2.46
C LYS A 1049 1.13 -29.62 -2.23
N ARG A 1050 0.16 -30.43 -2.64
CA ARG A 1050 0.21 -31.89 -2.48
C ARG A 1050 0.96 -32.51 -3.67
N ASN A 1051 1.93 -33.37 -3.37
CA ASN A 1051 2.60 -34.16 -4.41
C ASN A 1051 1.68 -35.26 -4.96
N ALA A 1052 1.98 -35.75 -6.17
CA ALA A 1052 1.20 -36.78 -6.87
C ALA A 1052 1.12 -38.12 -6.09
N ASP A 1053 2.01 -38.33 -5.13
CA ASP A 1053 2.08 -39.50 -4.24
C ASP A 1053 1.45 -39.27 -2.85
N ASN A 1054 0.73 -38.16 -2.66
CA ASN A 1054 0.18 -37.71 -1.38
C ASN A 1054 1.21 -37.35 -0.29
N THR A 1055 2.47 -37.13 -0.64
CA THR A 1055 3.43 -36.52 0.28
C THR A 1055 3.32 -35.00 0.26
N TYR A 1056 3.79 -34.36 1.33
CA TYR A 1056 3.82 -32.91 1.46
C TYR A 1056 5.29 -32.48 1.35
N ASP A 1057 5.66 -31.70 0.34
CA ASP A 1057 6.98 -31.11 0.33
C ASP A 1057 7.06 -30.02 1.40
N ALA A 1058 7.94 -30.24 2.38
CA ALA A 1058 8.17 -29.29 3.46
C ALA A 1058 9.09 -28.14 3.04
N THR A 1059 9.62 -28.15 1.82
CA THR A 1059 10.67 -27.24 1.38
C THR A 1059 10.64 -27.20 -0.14
N ILE A 1060 10.26 -26.05 -0.71
CA ILE A 1060 10.98 -25.63 -1.91
C ILE A 1060 12.30 -25.16 -1.35
N ASP A 1061 13.31 -26.03 -1.40
CA ASP A 1061 14.68 -25.58 -1.27
C ASP A 1061 14.92 -24.72 -2.53
N VAL A 1062 15.36 -23.47 -2.36
CA VAL A 1062 15.60 -22.53 -3.48
C VAL A 1062 16.60 -23.13 -4.50
N ARG A 1063 17.27 -24.22 -4.13
CA ARG A 1063 18.22 -25.02 -4.92
C ARG A 1063 17.61 -26.07 -5.86
N ASP A 1064 16.31 -26.36 -5.78
CA ASP A 1064 15.65 -27.20 -6.81
C ASP A 1064 15.36 -26.41 -8.10
N VAL A 1065 15.66 -25.10 -8.10
CA VAL A 1065 15.87 -24.32 -9.32
C VAL A 1065 17.21 -24.74 -9.92
N PRO A 1066 17.24 -25.36 -11.12
CA PRO A 1066 18.49 -25.79 -11.73
C PRO A 1066 19.46 -24.61 -11.88
N ALA A 1067 20.75 -24.82 -11.63
CA ALA A 1067 21.81 -23.81 -11.70
C ALA A 1067 21.99 -23.11 -13.07
N ASN A 1068 21.14 -23.42 -14.05
CA ASN A 1068 21.10 -22.80 -15.38
C ASN A 1068 19.82 -21.98 -15.60
N VAL A 1069 19.08 -21.62 -14.54
CA VAL A 1069 17.85 -20.83 -14.57
C VAL A 1069 18.11 -19.46 -13.97
#